data_AF-A0A285F3P9-F1
#
_entry.id   AF-A0A285F3P9-F1
#
_cell.length_a   1.000
_cell.length_b   1.000
_cell.length_c   1.000
_cell.angle_alpha   90.00
_cell.angle_beta   90.00
_cell.angle_gamma   90.00
#
_symmetry.space_group_name_H-M   'P 1'
#
loop_
_entity.id
_entity.type
_entity.pdbx_description
1 polymer ?
#
loop_
_entity_poly.entity_id
_entity_poly.type
_entity_poly.pdbx_seq_one_letter_code
_entity_poly.pdbx_strand_id
1 'polypeptide(L)'
;MTPRLSIVVPFYNVERYIGDCLDSLSRQTLTDFEVILVDDGSPDGSAEIARAHCEADPRFRIVTQENQGLGPARNTGVKHAQGEYLTFVDSDDLIPRYAYEIMVRSLDETASSLAGGNARRFNNTYGVRQSYVHRAGYGKLRKATHIFEHPGLAIDRMVWNKVYRRSFWDQFKYQFPAIRYEDYPVTLRAHIDAVTVDCLAVPVYYWRERESGESITQLKFQFANIEDRVVSAEMVLDLVDKRAPELRGEVHRHLATVDLTTIVQSFASAADHEMTPLLALGKRLSGRLDPAVLAESSTFARLEYEALQSGDAELLQNLARFRADGGLRGGVRARRHPVLPWRYEGQYPGLREGAKVASSLYTLPRTELDVRTAVRDLSWTDDALVLHGTAEIAHLPTTAKSEIRVALAWGKESRELPVERLVEHDEHGDNRPVGFITRIPRTLLASLSGSAKKAQITVEVRSHGLKRRGVLAAGGLQYPVGDWVGDVWVQPLNGGDGRVFLEFRRNTVELTTAEVEGDELVLSGRLASRLEEPELRLSHSVGAIHVPVQRVRHDAMDDFTARVPLDELIGVTEPDDPFLLRTVLVPRMHDGKNQFMMSITGLDRGVLAERRGRVVAVSRSPGMYLNLIEAPAQVFADDVVAVPDATYLSVSGPRWAGTDYSRITWRRFLPNSDDGIDAPVQITLDDERWTASTRLDDLSEGEDLNWALFASPEGGTPYAVQADSFLVSRLPRRLGKLVLRARSGILHLEMD
;
A
#
# COMPACT_ATOMS: atom_id res chain seq x y z
N MET A 1 9.47 -5.29 40.54
CA MET A 1 9.25 -3.87 40.17
C MET A 1 7.96 -3.82 39.38
N THR A 2 7.18 -2.73 39.49
CA THR A 2 5.95 -2.58 38.69
C THR A 2 6.36 -2.33 37.23
N PRO A 3 5.82 -3.08 36.25
CA PRO A 3 6.19 -2.90 34.85
C PRO A 3 5.82 -1.51 34.34
N ARG A 4 6.53 -0.97 33.35
CA ARG A 4 6.15 0.31 32.72
C ARG A 4 4.95 0.14 31.81
N LEU A 5 4.89 -0.95 31.05
CA LEU A 5 3.83 -1.22 30.08
C LEU A 5 3.21 -2.60 30.32
N SER A 6 1.88 -2.68 30.36
CA SER A 6 1.14 -3.94 30.23
C SER A 6 0.62 -4.12 28.82
N ILE A 7 0.97 -5.24 28.20
CA ILE A 7 0.54 -5.63 26.85
C ILE A 7 -0.50 -6.73 26.99
N VAL A 8 -1.74 -6.48 26.58
CA VAL A 8 -2.83 -7.46 26.62
C VAL A 8 -2.98 -8.13 25.25
N VAL A 9 -2.84 -9.46 25.21
CA VAL A 9 -2.91 -10.26 23.98
C VAL A 9 -4.00 -11.33 24.10
N PRO A 10 -5.24 -11.05 23.69
CA PRO A 10 -6.28 -12.08 23.60
C PRO A 10 -5.99 -13.03 22.43
N PHE A 11 -6.28 -14.31 22.62
CA PHE A 11 -6.12 -15.30 21.56
C PHE A 11 -7.18 -16.41 21.60
N TYR A 12 -7.57 -16.87 20.41
CA TYR A 12 -8.50 -17.96 20.17
C TYR A 12 -8.28 -18.50 18.76
N ASN A 13 -7.97 -19.80 18.63
CA ASN A 13 -7.82 -20.49 17.34
C ASN A 13 -6.83 -19.80 16.37
N VAL A 14 -5.57 -19.67 16.79
CA VAL A 14 -4.54 -18.85 16.14
C VAL A 14 -3.15 -19.52 16.12
N GLU A 15 -3.09 -20.86 16.19
CA GLU A 15 -1.83 -21.61 16.34
C GLU A 15 -0.80 -21.28 15.25
N ARG A 16 -1.27 -20.97 14.04
CA ARG A 16 -0.42 -20.65 12.87
C ARG A 16 0.33 -19.32 13.00
N TYR A 17 -0.13 -18.41 13.86
CA TYR A 17 0.32 -17.02 13.87
C TYR A 17 0.87 -16.54 15.22
N ILE A 18 0.37 -17.12 16.32
CA ILE A 18 0.71 -16.65 17.66
C ILE A 18 2.22 -16.72 17.95
N GLY A 19 2.94 -17.71 17.42
CA GLY A 19 4.40 -17.78 17.56
C GLY A 19 5.11 -16.51 17.08
N ASP A 20 4.85 -16.09 15.83
CA ASP A 20 5.45 -14.87 15.27
C ASP A 20 5.10 -13.61 16.10
N CYS A 21 3.85 -13.54 16.58
CA CYS A 21 3.37 -12.44 17.42
C CYS A 21 4.20 -12.32 18.70
N LEU A 22 4.33 -13.43 19.44
CA LEU A 22 5.08 -13.48 20.70
C LEU A 22 6.58 -13.23 20.50
N ASP A 23 7.17 -13.73 19.41
CA ASP A 23 8.55 -13.44 19.03
C ASP A 23 8.77 -11.95 18.73
N SER A 24 7.79 -11.27 18.13
CA SER A 24 7.86 -9.83 17.87
C SER A 24 7.82 -8.99 19.16
N LEU A 25 7.04 -9.44 20.15
CA LEU A 25 6.94 -8.82 21.48
C LEU A 25 8.22 -9.06 22.30
N SER A 26 8.77 -10.26 22.24
CA SER A 26 9.98 -10.63 23.00
C SER A 26 11.20 -9.79 22.59
N ARG A 27 11.23 -9.33 21.33
CA ARG A 27 12.30 -8.52 20.72
C ARG A 27 12.19 -7.01 20.95
N GLN A 28 11.17 -6.52 21.68
CA GLN A 28 10.99 -5.10 21.99
C GLN A 28 12.19 -4.52 22.76
N THR A 29 12.53 -3.26 22.46
CA THR A 29 13.67 -2.57 23.10
C THR A 29 13.34 -1.91 24.43
N LEU A 30 12.08 -1.53 24.64
CA LEU A 30 11.57 -1.26 25.98
C LEU A 30 11.60 -2.59 26.74
N THR A 31 12.43 -2.73 27.77
CA THR A 31 12.59 -4.01 28.49
C THR A 31 11.65 -4.16 29.69
N ASP A 32 11.14 -3.05 30.22
CA ASP A 32 10.31 -3.01 31.42
C ASP A 32 8.82 -3.13 31.09
N PHE A 33 8.39 -4.32 30.67
CA PHE A 33 6.99 -4.60 30.35
C PHE A 33 6.55 -5.97 30.87
N GLU A 34 5.24 -6.18 30.88
CA GLU A 34 4.62 -7.49 31.02
C GLU A 34 3.69 -7.77 29.83
N VAL A 35 3.52 -9.05 29.50
CA VAL A 35 2.59 -9.54 28.49
C VAL A 35 1.57 -10.46 29.15
N ILE A 36 0.30 -10.15 28.96
CA ILE A 36 -0.83 -10.87 29.52
C ILE A 36 -1.55 -11.55 28.37
N LEU A 37 -1.22 -12.82 28.15
CA LEU A 37 -1.84 -13.68 27.16
C LEU A 37 -3.18 -14.15 27.72
N VAL A 38 -4.29 -13.81 27.06
CA VAL A 38 -5.63 -14.22 27.47
C VAL A 38 -6.13 -15.30 26.52
N ASP A 39 -6.08 -16.55 26.95
CA ASP A 39 -6.63 -17.69 26.24
C ASP A 39 -8.16 -17.70 26.41
N ASP A 40 -8.89 -17.40 25.34
CA ASP A 40 -10.36 -17.37 25.33
C ASP A 40 -10.95 -18.74 24.99
N GLY A 41 -10.32 -19.82 25.48
CA GLY A 41 -10.77 -21.20 25.31
C GLY A 41 -10.40 -21.81 23.96
N SER A 42 -9.16 -21.59 23.50
CA SER A 42 -8.68 -22.05 22.18
C SER A 42 -8.79 -23.58 22.01
N PRO A 43 -9.34 -24.07 20.87
CA PRO A 43 -9.48 -25.50 20.60
C PRO A 43 -8.26 -26.13 19.88
N ASP A 44 -7.29 -25.32 19.47
CA ASP A 44 -6.11 -25.70 18.68
C ASP A 44 -4.82 -25.65 19.52
N GLY A 45 -3.64 -25.78 18.90
CA GLY A 45 -2.34 -25.77 19.58
C GLY A 45 -1.88 -24.40 20.13
N SER A 46 -2.73 -23.36 20.08
CA SER A 46 -2.36 -22.00 20.48
C SER A 46 -1.90 -21.92 21.94
N ALA A 47 -2.59 -22.64 22.83
CA ALA A 47 -2.33 -22.57 24.26
C ALA A 47 -0.98 -23.22 24.62
N GLU A 48 -0.58 -24.29 23.93
CA GLU A 48 0.72 -24.94 24.09
C GLU A 48 1.85 -24.00 23.68
N ILE A 49 1.71 -23.31 22.55
CA ILE A 49 2.70 -22.33 22.06
C ILE A 49 2.84 -21.17 23.06
N ALA A 50 1.73 -20.66 23.58
CA ALA A 50 1.71 -19.58 24.56
C ALA A 50 2.37 -19.99 25.90
N ARG A 51 2.13 -21.22 26.38
CA ARG A 51 2.77 -21.75 27.59
C ARG A 51 4.28 -21.89 27.42
N ALA A 52 4.74 -22.41 26.28
CA ALA A 52 6.17 -22.52 25.97
C ALA A 52 6.87 -21.15 26.01
N HIS A 53 6.21 -20.09 25.51
CA HIS A 53 6.74 -18.72 25.62
C HIS A 53 6.78 -18.21 27.06
N CYS A 54 5.73 -18.45 27.87
CA CYS A 54 5.73 -18.08 29.28
C CYS A 54 6.86 -18.78 30.08
N GLU A 55 7.20 -20.02 29.71
CA GLU A 55 8.31 -20.76 30.31
C GLU A 55 9.68 -20.18 29.92
N ALA A 56 9.81 -19.69 28.69
CA ALA A 56 11.04 -19.13 28.16
C ALA A 56 11.30 -17.67 28.60
N ASP A 57 10.23 -16.88 28.79
CA ASP A 57 10.32 -15.45 29.12
C ASP A 57 9.39 -15.07 30.29
N PRO A 58 9.94 -14.72 31.47
CA PRO A 58 9.15 -14.44 32.67
C PRO A 58 8.32 -13.14 32.58
N ARG A 59 8.49 -12.34 31.52
CA ARG A 59 7.63 -11.17 31.24
C ARG A 59 6.25 -11.61 30.75
N PHE A 60 6.12 -12.83 30.25
CA PHE A 60 4.88 -13.37 29.69
C PHE A 60 4.14 -14.21 30.74
N ARG A 61 2.83 -14.05 30.78
CA ARG A 61 1.94 -14.90 31.58
C ARG A 61 0.63 -15.15 30.86
N ILE A 62 0.07 -16.32 31.12
CA ILE A 62 -1.20 -16.77 30.55
C ILE A 62 -2.32 -16.70 31.58
N VAL A 63 -3.49 -16.24 31.14
CA VAL A 63 -4.76 -16.28 31.86
C VAL A 63 -5.76 -16.98 30.95
N THR A 64 -6.39 -18.03 31.44
CA THR A 64 -7.37 -18.80 30.67
C THR A 64 -8.79 -18.50 31.16
N GLN A 65 -9.71 -18.36 30.21
CA GLN A 65 -11.13 -18.22 30.46
C GLN A 65 -11.95 -19.09 29.48
N GLU A 66 -13.23 -19.29 29.77
CA GLU A 66 -14.17 -19.82 28.78
C GLU A 66 -14.41 -18.76 27.69
N ASN A 67 -14.63 -19.23 26.45
CA ASN A 67 -14.84 -18.38 25.28
C ASN A 67 -15.99 -17.39 25.49
N GLN A 68 -15.65 -16.12 25.65
CA GLN A 68 -16.57 -15.00 25.84
C GLN A 68 -16.43 -13.94 24.74
N GLY A 69 -15.50 -14.12 23.80
CA GLY A 69 -15.21 -13.21 22.72
C GLY A 69 -14.11 -12.19 23.06
N LEU A 70 -13.65 -11.51 22.00
CA LEU A 70 -12.47 -10.64 22.00
C LEU A 70 -12.56 -9.49 23.01
N GLY A 71 -13.70 -8.79 23.08
CA GLY A 71 -13.90 -7.69 24.03
C GLY A 71 -13.78 -8.14 25.49
N PRO A 72 -14.55 -9.14 25.94
CA PRO A 72 -14.40 -9.73 27.26
C PRO A 72 -12.99 -10.23 27.57
N ALA A 73 -12.32 -10.89 26.63
CA ALA A 73 -10.93 -11.32 26.80
C ALA A 73 -9.97 -10.12 27.05
N ARG A 74 -10.11 -9.03 26.29
CA ARG A 74 -9.35 -7.79 26.55
C ARG A 74 -9.64 -7.24 27.95
N ASN A 75 -10.92 -7.20 28.37
CA ASN A 75 -11.29 -6.75 29.70
C ASN A 75 -10.67 -7.61 30.82
N THR A 76 -10.59 -8.93 30.62
CA THR A 76 -9.88 -9.83 31.54
C THR A 76 -8.41 -9.45 31.62
N GLY A 77 -7.74 -9.23 30.48
CA GLY A 77 -6.35 -8.76 30.47
C GLY A 77 -6.14 -7.45 31.22
N VAL A 78 -7.03 -6.45 31.04
CA VAL A 78 -6.97 -5.17 31.79
C VAL A 78 -7.05 -5.37 33.30
N LYS A 79 -7.90 -6.29 33.79
CA LYS A 79 -8.01 -6.57 35.23
C LYS A 79 -6.71 -7.13 35.81
N HIS A 80 -5.95 -7.86 35.00
CA HIS A 80 -4.68 -8.43 35.41
C HIS A 80 -3.52 -7.45 35.26
N ALA A 81 -3.60 -6.45 34.40
CA ALA A 81 -2.56 -5.46 34.13
C ALA A 81 -2.09 -4.70 35.38
N GLN A 82 -0.79 -4.47 35.48
CA GLN A 82 -0.12 -3.77 36.58
C GLN A 82 0.66 -2.53 36.14
N GLY A 83 0.89 -2.36 34.83
CA GLY A 83 1.74 -1.33 34.27
C GLY A 83 1.21 0.09 34.40
N GLU A 84 2.11 1.06 34.31
CA GLU A 84 1.76 2.49 34.24
C GLU A 84 1.00 2.81 32.93
N TYR A 85 1.39 2.14 31.86
CA TYR A 85 0.77 2.22 30.55
C TYR A 85 0.10 0.89 30.18
N LEU A 86 -0.87 0.97 29.28
CA LEU A 86 -1.65 -0.17 28.79
C LEU A 86 -1.71 -0.15 27.26
N THR A 87 -1.56 -1.32 26.64
CA THR A 87 -1.76 -1.50 25.19
C THR A 87 -2.38 -2.87 24.91
N PHE A 88 -2.84 -3.04 23.68
CA PHE A 88 -3.53 -4.25 23.22
C PHE A 88 -2.88 -4.72 21.92
N VAL A 89 -2.81 -6.04 21.73
CA VAL A 89 -2.24 -6.64 20.52
C VAL A 89 -3.12 -7.81 20.11
N ASP A 90 -3.47 -7.89 18.85
CA ASP A 90 -4.16 -9.05 18.30
C ASP A 90 -3.11 -10.15 18.01
N SER A 91 -3.45 -11.39 18.35
CA SER A 91 -2.51 -12.52 18.43
C SER A 91 -2.00 -13.04 17.09
N ASP A 92 -2.52 -12.54 15.97
CA ASP A 92 -2.04 -12.84 14.61
C ASP A 92 -1.18 -11.72 14.00
N ASP A 93 -0.97 -10.62 14.72
CA ASP A 93 -0.25 -9.45 14.23
C ASP A 93 1.19 -9.37 14.75
N LEU A 94 1.95 -8.39 14.23
CA LEU A 94 3.36 -8.20 14.58
C LEU A 94 3.66 -6.78 15.03
N ILE A 95 4.55 -6.66 16.01
CA ILE A 95 4.94 -5.37 16.59
C ILE A 95 6.35 -4.97 16.15
N PRO A 96 6.56 -3.78 15.57
CA PRO A 96 7.89 -3.26 15.27
C PRO A 96 8.74 -3.15 16.54
N ARG A 97 10.03 -3.44 16.43
CA ARG A 97 10.96 -3.59 17.56
C ARG A 97 11.07 -2.38 18.50
N TYR A 98 10.93 -1.16 17.97
CA TYR A 98 10.99 0.09 18.75
C TYR A 98 9.62 0.70 19.08
N ALA A 99 8.52 0.06 18.70
CA ALA A 99 7.19 0.66 18.74
C ALA A 99 6.84 1.17 20.16
N TYR A 100 6.98 0.31 21.17
CA TYR A 100 6.61 0.67 22.53
C TYR A 100 7.57 1.64 23.19
N GLU A 101 8.88 1.57 22.91
CA GLU A 101 9.85 2.56 23.41
C GLU A 101 9.50 3.96 22.91
N ILE A 102 9.25 4.11 21.60
CA ILE A 102 8.93 5.41 21.01
C ILE A 102 7.59 5.96 21.54
N MET A 103 6.57 5.10 21.65
CA MET A 103 5.25 5.51 22.17
C MET A 103 5.30 5.92 23.64
N VAL A 104 5.93 5.11 24.49
CA VAL A 104 6.06 5.41 25.93
C VAL A 104 6.91 6.67 26.14
N ARG A 105 8.02 6.83 25.39
CA ARG A 105 8.84 8.05 25.44
C ARG A 105 8.04 9.29 25.04
N SER A 106 7.21 9.20 23.98
CA SER A 106 6.36 10.33 23.59
C SER A 106 5.41 10.73 24.72
N LEU A 107 4.75 9.75 25.34
CA LEU A 107 3.84 9.98 26.46
C LEU A 107 4.53 10.61 27.67
N ASP A 108 5.76 10.19 27.98
CA ASP A 108 6.56 10.78 29.06
C ASP A 108 6.90 12.25 28.79
N GLU A 109 7.23 12.59 27.53
CA GLU A 109 7.58 13.95 27.12
C GLU A 109 6.38 14.90 27.11
N THR A 110 5.21 14.42 26.70
CA THR A 110 4.03 15.26 26.43
C THR A 110 2.98 15.23 27.54
N ALA A 111 3.05 14.21 28.41
CA ALA A 111 2.00 13.87 29.36
C ALA A 111 0.61 13.63 28.73
N SER A 112 0.54 13.32 27.43
CA SER A 112 -0.71 12.99 26.74
C SER A 112 -1.42 11.79 27.36
N SER A 113 -2.74 11.72 27.17
CA SER A 113 -3.59 10.64 27.71
C SER A 113 -3.33 9.31 27.00
N LEU A 114 -3.02 9.37 25.71
CA LEU A 114 -2.66 8.23 24.88
C LEU A 114 -1.77 8.65 23.71
N ALA A 115 -1.01 7.70 23.18
CA ALA A 115 -0.23 7.84 21.96
C ALA A 115 -0.71 6.78 20.97
N GLY A 116 -1.01 7.19 19.75
CA GLY A 116 -1.30 6.29 18.64
C GLY A 116 -0.24 6.42 17.55
N GLY A 117 -0.01 5.34 16.83
CA GLY A 117 0.92 5.34 15.71
C GLY A 117 0.31 4.83 14.42
N ASN A 118 1.07 5.01 13.36
CA ASN A 118 0.69 4.53 12.05
C ASN A 118 0.75 2.99 12.01
N ALA A 119 0.05 2.37 11.06
CA ALA A 119 0.07 0.92 10.89
C ALA A 119 0.26 0.52 9.43
N ARG A 120 0.88 -0.63 9.23
CA ARG A 120 1.04 -1.25 7.92
C ARG A 120 0.27 -2.56 7.90
N ARG A 121 -0.34 -2.88 6.76
CA ARG A 121 -0.90 -4.19 6.51
C ARG A 121 0.14 -5.07 5.84
N PHE A 122 0.08 -6.37 6.06
CA PHE A 122 0.95 -7.30 5.33
C PHE A 122 0.26 -8.63 5.09
N ASN A 123 0.62 -9.27 3.98
CA ASN A 123 0.37 -10.68 3.74
C ASN A 123 1.49 -11.23 2.85
N ASN A 124 1.46 -12.54 2.63
CA ASN A 124 2.47 -13.20 1.83
C ASN A 124 2.36 -12.81 0.35
N THR A 125 1.15 -12.55 -0.14
CA THR A 125 0.92 -12.18 -1.55
C THR A 125 1.45 -10.78 -1.88
N TYR A 126 0.99 -9.73 -1.19
CA TYR A 126 1.23 -8.34 -1.57
C TYR A 126 2.33 -7.65 -0.76
N GLY A 127 2.96 -8.39 0.17
CA GLY A 127 3.95 -7.87 1.10
C GLY A 127 3.38 -6.79 2.01
N VAL A 128 4.25 -5.89 2.46
CA VAL A 128 3.93 -4.83 3.40
C VAL A 128 3.38 -3.59 2.67
N ARG A 129 2.20 -3.10 3.09
CA ARG A 129 1.51 -1.93 2.53
C ARG A 129 1.03 -0.98 3.62
N GLN A 130 0.96 0.31 3.30
CA GLN A 130 0.43 1.31 4.23
C GLN A 130 -1.07 1.06 4.50
N SER A 131 -1.48 1.02 5.77
CA SER A 131 -2.91 0.96 6.10
C SER A 131 -3.61 2.27 5.75
N TYR A 132 -4.68 2.21 4.97
CA TYR A 132 -5.40 3.41 4.54
C TYR A 132 -6.08 4.14 5.70
N VAL A 133 -6.68 3.40 6.65
CA VAL A 133 -7.38 3.96 7.84
C VAL A 133 -6.43 4.82 8.68
N HIS A 134 -5.25 4.28 8.98
CA HIS A 134 -4.24 4.93 9.81
C HIS A 134 -3.52 6.09 9.12
N ARG A 135 -3.58 6.18 7.78
CA ARG A 135 -2.95 7.27 7.04
C ARG A 135 -3.56 8.64 7.38
N ALA A 136 -4.87 8.70 7.64
CA ALA A 136 -5.56 9.93 7.97
C ALA A 136 -5.17 10.46 9.35
N GLY A 137 -5.19 9.59 10.37
CA GLY A 137 -4.82 9.92 11.75
C GLY A 137 -3.31 10.12 11.96
N TYR A 138 -2.47 9.30 11.33
CA TYR A 138 -1.05 9.18 11.66
C TYR A 138 -0.13 9.39 10.46
N GLY A 139 -0.58 10.07 9.41
CA GLY A 139 0.27 10.38 8.25
C GLY A 139 1.39 11.39 8.55
N LYS A 140 1.33 12.09 9.70
CA LYS A 140 2.32 13.09 10.15
C LYS A 140 2.46 13.05 11.66
N LEU A 141 3.65 13.36 12.15
CA LEU A 141 3.92 13.50 13.59
C LEU A 141 3.15 14.72 14.13
N ARG A 142 2.34 14.51 15.17
CA ARG A 142 1.66 15.56 15.93
C ARG A 142 1.70 15.19 17.40
N LYS A 143 2.44 15.95 18.20
CA LYS A 143 2.48 15.76 19.66
C LYS A 143 1.44 16.66 20.32
N ALA A 144 0.85 16.19 21.41
CA ALA A 144 -0.09 16.91 22.25
C ALA A 144 -1.24 17.59 21.47
N THR A 145 -1.83 16.89 20.50
CA THR A 145 -3.00 17.40 19.74
C THR A 145 -4.31 16.85 20.31
N HIS A 146 -5.44 17.13 19.67
CA HIS A 146 -6.75 16.63 20.06
C HIS A 146 -7.59 16.21 18.83
N ILE A 147 -8.56 15.32 19.02
CA ILE A 147 -9.42 14.84 17.91
C ILE A 147 -10.20 15.97 17.22
N PHE A 148 -10.51 17.07 17.91
CA PHE A 148 -11.16 18.23 17.30
C PHE A 148 -10.23 19.09 16.44
N GLU A 149 -8.92 19.08 16.71
CA GLU A 149 -7.92 19.73 15.87
C GLU A 149 -7.50 18.84 14.70
N HIS A 150 -7.62 17.54 14.89
CA HIS A 150 -7.27 16.52 13.90
C HIS A 150 -8.37 15.44 13.79
N PRO A 151 -9.52 15.76 13.14
CA PRO A 151 -10.68 14.86 13.06
C PRO A 151 -10.42 13.53 12.36
N GLY A 152 -9.32 13.41 11.60
CA GLY A 152 -8.90 12.14 10.99
C GLY A 152 -8.65 11.02 12.00
N LEU A 153 -8.47 11.33 13.30
CA LEU A 153 -8.42 10.34 14.38
C LEU A 153 -9.75 9.60 14.58
N ALA A 154 -10.89 10.22 14.24
CA ALA A 154 -12.21 9.58 14.37
C ALA A 154 -12.39 8.38 13.42
N ILE A 155 -11.58 8.29 12.37
CA ILE A 155 -11.61 7.22 11.37
C ILE A 155 -10.91 5.95 11.87
N ASP A 156 -9.93 6.11 12.77
CA ASP A 156 -9.17 5.00 13.33
C ASP A 156 -9.91 4.36 14.50
N ARG A 157 -10.60 3.26 14.18
CA ARG A 157 -11.35 2.44 15.14
C ARG A 157 -10.48 1.52 15.99
N MET A 158 -9.23 1.29 15.60
CA MET A 158 -8.41 0.20 16.13
C MET A 158 -7.89 0.51 17.52
N VAL A 159 -7.85 -0.47 18.41
CA VAL A 159 -7.32 -0.27 19.76
C VAL A 159 -5.84 -0.62 19.87
N TRP A 160 -5.34 -1.45 18.95
CA TRP A 160 -4.04 -2.09 19.03
C TRP A 160 -2.85 -1.22 18.60
N ASN A 161 -3.10 -0.11 17.87
CA ASN A 161 -2.04 0.82 17.46
C ASN A 161 -1.78 1.93 18.49
N LYS A 162 -2.19 1.72 19.75
CA LYS A 162 -2.20 2.75 20.79
C LYS A 162 -1.61 2.26 22.11
N VAL A 163 -0.97 3.18 22.81
CA VAL A 163 -0.57 3.06 24.21
C VAL A 163 -1.34 4.09 25.02
N TYR A 164 -2.01 3.64 26.08
CA TYR A 164 -2.84 4.45 26.95
C TYR A 164 -2.13 4.66 28.30
N ARG A 165 -2.23 5.85 28.88
CA ARG A 165 -1.97 6.00 30.32
C ARG A 165 -3.01 5.20 31.08
N ARG A 166 -2.58 4.29 31.95
CA ARG A 166 -3.50 3.46 32.72
C ARG A 166 -4.38 4.28 33.65
N SER A 167 -3.82 5.31 34.29
CA SER A 167 -4.60 6.23 35.14
C SER A 167 -5.75 6.91 34.39
N PHE A 168 -5.53 7.30 33.13
CA PHE A 168 -6.57 7.80 32.24
C PHE A 168 -7.60 6.72 31.91
N TRP A 169 -7.15 5.51 31.56
CA TRP A 169 -8.03 4.39 31.26
C TRP A 169 -8.97 4.06 32.44
N ASP A 170 -8.41 3.99 33.64
CA ASP A 170 -9.14 3.66 34.87
C ASP A 170 -10.07 4.80 35.31
N GLN A 171 -9.66 6.06 35.14
CA GLN A 171 -10.48 7.24 35.46
C GLN A 171 -11.81 7.23 34.69
N PHE A 172 -11.76 6.92 33.39
CA PHE A 172 -12.95 6.91 32.52
C PHE A 172 -13.66 5.55 32.47
N LYS A 173 -13.11 4.53 33.14
CA LYS A 173 -13.67 3.17 33.29
C LYS A 173 -14.00 2.55 31.93
N TYR A 174 -13.04 2.55 31.01
CA TYR A 174 -13.25 1.91 29.72
C TYR A 174 -13.43 0.41 29.87
N GLN A 175 -14.38 -0.12 29.09
CA GLN A 175 -14.69 -1.54 29.02
C GLN A 175 -15.17 -1.86 27.61
N PHE A 176 -14.67 -2.94 27.04
CA PHE A 176 -15.12 -3.42 25.74
C PHE A 176 -16.47 -4.15 25.86
N PRO A 177 -17.44 -3.86 24.98
CA PRO A 177 -18.68 -4.62 24.90
C PRO A 177 -18.44 -6.05 24.40
N ALA A 178 -19.34 -6.97 24.73
CA ALA A 178 -19.34 -8.37 24.26
C ALA A 178 -20.00 -8.51 22.88
N ILE A 179 -19.46 -7.78 21.90
CA ILE A 179 -19.87 -7.79 20.49
C ILE A 179 -18.62 -7.88 19.61
N ARG A 180 -18.78 -8.12 18.31
CA ARG A 180 -17.70 -7.84 17.34
C ARG A 180 -17.62 -6.34 17.05
N TYR A 181 -16.45 -5.88 16.59
CA TYR A 181 -16.20 -4.46 16.34
C TYR A 181 -16.35 -3.61 17.62
N GLU A 182 -15.98 -4.20 18.75
CA GLU A 182 -16.02 -3.66 20.10
C GLU A 182 -15.02 -2.54 20.36
N ASP A 183 -14.04 -2.40 19.47
CA ASP A 183 -12.97 -1.41 19.54
C ASP A 183 -13.48 0.01 19.27
N TYR A 184 -14.26 0.20 18.20
CA TYR A 184 -14.63 1.54 17.72
C TYR A 184 -15.33 2.42 18.78
N PRO A 185 -16.35 1.92 19.52
CA PRO A 185 -17.00 2.73 20.55
C PRO A 185 -16.06 3.12 21.70
N VAL A 186 -15.06 2.28 22.00
CA VAL A 186 -14.09 2.51 23.08
C VAL A 186 -13.00 3.47 22.63
N THR A 187 -12.44 3.26 21.44
CA THR A 187 -11.32 4.05 20.91
C THR A 187 -11.73 5.47 20.56
N LEU A 188 -12.89 5.65 19.91
CA LEU A 188 -13.43 6.98 19.66
C LEU A 188 -13.73 7.72 20.96
N ARG A 189 -14.32 7.03 21.94
CA ARG A 189 -14.57 7.61 23.27
C ARG A 189 -13.27 8.02 23.96
N ALA A 190 -12.23 7.19 23.91
CA ALA A 190 -10.92 7.52 24.46
C ALA A 190 -10.29 8.75 23.79
N HIS A 191 -10.42 8.91 22.48
CA HIS A 191 -9.96 10.11 21.79
C HIS A 191 -10.76 11.37 22.15
N ILE A 192 -12.07 11.26 22.38
CA ILE A 192 -12.93 12.38 22.82
C ILE A 192 -12.64 12.77 24.28
N ASP A 193 -12.34 11.80 25.14
CA ASP A 193 -12.06 12.00 26.57
C ASP A 193 -10.63 12.47 26.85
N ALA A 194 -9.68 12.21 25.94
CA ALA A 194 -8.29 12.54 26.10
C ALA A 194 -8.08 14.06 26.24
N VAL A 195 -7.17 14.46 27.13
CA VAL A 195 -6.76 15.88 27.23
C VAL A 195 -5.96 16.25 25.99
N THR A 196 -4.95 15.43 25.70
CA THR A 196 -4.18 15.48 24.46
C THR A 196 -3.77 14.08 24.04
N VAL A 197 -3.46 13.94 22.75
CA VAL A 197 -3.07 12.70 22.08
C VAL A 197 -1.79 12.95 21.28
N ASP A 198 -0.88 11.99 21.34
CA ASP A 198 0.28 11.94 20.45
C ASP A 198 -0.01 11.07 19.23
N CYS A 199 0.23 11.60 18.03
CA CYS A 199 0.08 10.91 16.76
C CYS A 199 1.47 10.72 16.14
N LEU A 200 1.95 9.48 16.10
CA LEU A 200 3.26 9.15 15.58
C LEU A 200 3.19 8.70 14.11
N ALA A 201 3.98 9.33 13.24
CA ALA A 201 4.01 8.98 11.82
C ALA A 201 4.67 7.63 11.51
N VAL A 202 5.52 7.17 12.43
CA VAL A 202 6.20 5.88 12.30
C VAL A 202 5.20 4.74 12.43
N PRO A 203 5.36 3.64 11.65
CA PRO A 203 4.60 2.43 11.87
C PRO A 203 4.89 1.86 13.25
N VAL A 204 3.86 1.67 14.08
CA VAL A 204 3.95 1.05 15.41
C VAL A 204 3.31 -0.34 15.44
N TYR A 205 2.80 -0.80 14.29
CA TYR A 205 2.04 -2.04 14.23
C TYR A 205 1.97 -2.58 12.79
N TYR A 206 2.03 -3.91 12.66
CA TYR A 206 1.85 -4.64 11.42
C TYR A 206 0.62 -5.55 11.51
N TRP A 207 -0.41 -5.17 10.78
CA TRP A 207 -1.71 -5.84 10.72
C TRP A 207 -1.71 -6.92 9.63
N ARG A 208 -1.83 -8.19 10.02
CA ARG A 208 -1.83 -9.33 9.13
C ARG A 208 -3.16 -9.44 8.39
N GLU A 209 -3.08 -9.60 7.07
CA GLU A 209 -4.21 -10.01 6.24
C GLU A 209 -4.04 -11.50 5.94
N ARG A 210 -4.89 -12.35 6.56
CA ARG A 210 -4.86 -13.80 6.33
C ARG A 210 -5.31 -14.09 4.90
N GLU A 211 -4.61 -14.94 4.16
CA GLU A 211 -5.04 -15.32 2.81
C GLU A 211 -6.34 -16.16 2.86
N SER A 212 -6.57 -16.84 4.00
CA SER A 212 -7.81 -17.58 4.28
C SER A 212 -9.08 -16.74 4.34
N GLY A 213 -8.99 -15.46 4.65
CA GLY A 213 -10.18 -14.65 4.85
C GLY A 213 -10.96 -15.01 6.13
N GLU A 214 -10.42 -15.86 7.01
CA GLU A 214 -11.09 -16.33 8.22
C GLU A 214 -11.13 -15.31 9.37
N SER A 215 -10.41 -14.19 9.24
CA SER A 215 -10.48 -13.14 10.28
C SER A 215 -11.89 -12.52 10.33
N ILE A 216 -12.30 -12.06 11.52
CA ILE A 216 -13.59 -11.38 11.72
C ILE A 216 -13.80 -10.25 10.70
N THR A 217 -12.73 -9.51 10.40
CA THR A 217 -12.76 -8.38 9.46
C THR A 217 -12.90 -8.81 7.99
N GLN A 218 -12.57 -10.07 7.66
CA GLN A 218 -12.67 -10.64 6.32
C GLN A 218 -13.99 -11.40 6.11
N LEU A 219 -14.57 -12.00 7.17
CA LEU A 219 -15.92 -12.59 7.19
C LEU A 219 -17.06 -11.55 7.28
N LYS A 220 -16.83 -10.32 6.83
CA LYS A 220 -17.71 -9.15 7.04
C LYS A 220 -19.13 -9.26 6.47
N PHE A 221 -19.40 -10.22 5.58
CA PHE A 221 -20.71 -10.42 4.96
C PHE A 221 -21.62 -11.43 5.67
N GLN A 222 -21.12 -12.14 6.69
CA GLN A 222 -21.97 -13.00 7.51
C GLN A 222 -22.97 -12.15 8.28
N PHE A 223 -24.25 -12.58 8.32
CA PHE A 223 -25.33 -11.80 8.92
C PHE A 223 -25.03 -11.36 10.37
N ALA A 224 -24.55 -12.28 11.22
CA ALA A 224 -24.21 -11.96 12.61
C ALA A 224 -23.12 -10.87 12.72
N ASN A 225 -22.14 -10.85 11.82
CA ASN A 225 -21.10 -9.82 11.79
C ASN A 225 -21.68 -8.47 11.36
N ILE A 226 -22.66 -8.47 10.45
CA ILE A 226 -23.35 -7.25 10.02
C ILE A 226 -24.21 -6.70 11.15
N GLU A 227 -24.90 -7.55 11.90
CA GLU A 227 -25.70 -7.15 13.04
C GLU A 227 -24.85 -6.45 14.12
N ASP A 228 -23.78 -7.11 14.58
CA ASP A 228 -22.83 -6.54 15.55
C ASP A 228 -22.22 -5.22 15.04
N ARG A 229 -21.94 -5.14 13.74
CA ARG A 229 -21.41 -3.94 13.10
C ARG A 229 -22.40 -2.77 13.18
N VAL A 230 -23.68 -3.01 12.92
CA VAL A 230 -24.70 -1.95 13.05
C VAL A 230 -24.84 -1.52 14.51
N VAL A 231 -24.82 -2.46 15.46
CA VAL A 231 -24.86 -2.15 16.89
C VAL A 231 -23.67 -1.26 17.29
N SER A 232 -22.45 -1.62 16.88
CA SER A 232 -21.24 -0.82 17.14
C SER A 232 -21.34 0.58 16.50
N ALA A 233 -21.83 0.68 15.27
CA ALA A 233 -22.06 1.96 14.60
C ALA A 233 -23.10 2.83 15.34
N GLU A 234 -24.17 2.22 15.85
CA GLU A 234 -25.20 2.92 16.63
C GLU A 234 -24.64 3.48 17.94
N MET A 235 -23.82 2.71 18.65
CA MET A 235 -23.12 3.18 19.86
C MET A 235 -22.21 4.38 19.56
N VAL A 236 -21.50 4.34 18.42
CA VAL A 236 -20.64 5.44 17.96
C VAL A 236 -21.46 6.68 17.61
N LEU A 237 -22.56 6.52 16.88
CA LEU A 237 -23.45 7.62 16.53
C LEU A 237 -24.05 8.27 17.79
N ASP A 238 -24.51 7.46 18.75
CA ASP A 238 -25.02 7.94 20.05
C ASP A 238 -23.96 8.71 20.83
N LEU A 239 -22.72 8.22 20.83
CA LEU A 239 -21.59 8.88 21.47
C LEU A 239 -21.30 10.24 20.83
N VAL A 240 -21.22 10.30 19.50
CA VAL A 240 -20.93 11.52 18.74
C VAL A 240 -22.03 12.54 18.92
N ASP A 241 -23.29 12.15 18.75
CA ASP A 241 -24.43 13.05 18.90
C ASP A 241 -24.51 13.65 20.31
N LYS A 242 -24.14 12.87 21.33
CA LYS A 242 -24.19 13.32 22.73
C LYS A 242 -22.99 14.17 23.15
N ARG A 243 -21.79 13.88 22.64
CA ARG A 243 -20.53 14.40 23.22
C ARG A 243 -19.62 15.16 22.27
N ALA A 244 -19.76 14.95 20.96
CA ALA A 244 -18.82 15.46 19.97
C ALA A 244 -19.51 15.75 18.62
N PRO A 245 -20.57 16.58 18.58
CA PRO A 245 -21.33 16.85 17.35
C PRO A 245 -20.47 17.42 16.21
N GLU A 246 -19.31 18.03 16.53
CA GLU A 246 -18.32 18.51 15.57
C GLU A 246 -17.72 17.39 14.71
N LEU A 247 -17.71 16.15 15.21
CA LEU A 247 -17.21 14.97 14.49
C LEU A 247 -18.28 14.29 13.62
N ARG A 248 -19.54 14.74 13.68
CA ARG A 248 -20.68 14.12 13.01
C ARG A 248 -20.43 13.94 11.51
N GLY A 249 -19.95 14.99 10.83
CA GLY A 249 -19.69 14.92 9.38
C GLY A 249 -18.67 13.85 8.99
N GLU A 250 -17.58 13.72 9.75
CA GLU A 250 -16.52 12.74 9.47
C GLU A 250 -16.96 11.31 9.78
N VAL A 251 -17.57 11.11 10.95
CA VAL A 251 -18.06 9.79 11.37
C VAL A 251 -19.19 9.29 10.47
N HIS A 252 -20.14 10.15 10.10
CA HIS A 252 -21.24 9.78 9.20
C HIS A 252 -20.72 9.42 7.81
N ARG A 253 -19.74 10.16 7.27
CA ARG A 253 -19.08 9.83 6.00
C ARG A 253 -18.35 8.50 6.07
N HIS A 254 -17.64 8.23 7.18
CA HIS A 254 -16.97 6.96 7.37
C HIS A 254 -17.97 5.78 7.40
N LEU A 255 -19.03 5.88 8.20
CA LEU A 255 -20.06 4.84 8.30
C LEU A 255 -20.83 4.65 6.98
N ALA A 256 -21.11 5.70 6.22
CA ALA A 256 -21.72 5.58 4.89
C ALA A 256 -20.79 4.83 3.90
N THR A 257 -19.50 5.19 3.88
CA THR A 257 -18.54 4.66 2.90
C THR A 257 -18.04 3.26 3.22
N VAL A 258 -18.08 2.85 4.49
CA VAL A 258 -17.59 1.53 4.91
C VAL A 258 -18.72 0.63 5.37
N ASP A 259 -19.51 1.05 6.37
CA ASP A 259 -20.48 0.20 7.05
C ASP A 259 -21.72 -0.03 6.20
N LEU A 260 -22.34 1.05 5.72
CA LEU A 260 -23.49 0.95 4.82
C LEU A 260 -23.13 0.24 3.51
N THR A 261 -21.94 0.54 2.97
CA THR A 261 -21.42 -0.14 1.77
C THR A 261 -21.21 -1.65 2.00
N THR A 262 -20.81 -2.07 3.20
CA THR A 262 -20.68 -3.49 3.54
C THR A 262 -22.04 -4.18 3.60
N ILE A 263 -23.06 -3.51 4.16
CA ILE A 263 -24.43 -4.02 4.23
C ILE A 263 -25.03 -4.20 2.83
N VAL A 264 -24.87 -3.23 1.93
CA VAL A 264 -25.42 -3.37 0.57
C VAL A 264 -24.68 -4.44 -0.23
N GLN A 265 -23.37 -4.62 0.00
CA GLN A 265 -22.58 -5.68 -0.64
C GLN A 265 -23.03 -7.10 -0.25
N SER A 266 -23.47 -7.33 0.99
CA SER A 266 -23.86 -8.67 1.43
C SER A 266 -25.14 -9.18 0.76
N PHE A 267 -25.94 -8.32 0.12
CA PHE A 267 -27.09 -8.76 -0.69
C PHE A 267 -26.70 -9.66 -1.87
N ALA A 268 -25.43 -9.61 -2.33
CA ALA A 268 -24.95 -10.45 -3.42
C ALA A 268 -25.04 -11.96 -3.09
N SER A 269 -24.78 -12.31 -1.83
CA SER A 269 -24.64 -13.69 -1.35
C SER A 269 -25.61 -14.07 -0.23
N ALA A 270 -26.41 -13.14 0.29
CA ALA A 270 -27.35 -13.43 1.36
C ALA A 270 -28.43 -14.41 0.91
N ALA A 271 -28.86 -15.30 1.81
CA ALA A 271 -29.92 -16.24 1.55
C ALA A 271 -31.30 -15.54 1.57
N ASP A 272 -32.32 -16.14 0.94
CA ASP A 272 -33.67 -15.55 0.87
C ASP A 272 -34.25 -15.20 2.25
N HIS A 273 -33.98 -16.03 3.25
CA HIS A 273 -34.45 -15.81 4.62
C HIS A 273 -33.69 -14.67 5.35
N GLU A 274 -32.50 -14.29 4.88
CA GLU A 274 -31.69 -13.20 5.44
C GLU A 274 -32.01 -11.84 4.81
N MET A 275 -32.68 -11.80 3.65
CA MET A 275 -32.98 -10.56 2.91
C MET A 275 -33.76 -9.54 3.73
N THR A 276 -34.83 -9.98 4.39
CA THR A 276 -35.69 -9.08 5.17
C THR A 276 -34.98 -8.56 6.43
N PRO A 277 -34.33 -9.41 7.24
CA PRO A 277 -33.46 -8.95 8.33
C PRO A 277 -32.37 -7.98 7.87
N LEU A 278 -31.68 -8.28 6.77
CA LEU A 278 -30.60 -7.44 6.24
C LEU A 278 -31.10 -6.08 5.78
N LEU A 279 -32.26 -6.03 5.11
CA LEU A 279 -32.93 -4.79 4.74
C LEU A 279 -33.28 -3.95 5.98
N ALA A 280 -33.76 -4.58 7.05
CA ALA A 280 -34.07 -3.89 8.30
C ALA A 280 -32.81 -3.29 8.94
N LEU A 281 -31.68 -4.02 8.97
CA LEU A 281 -30.39 -3.53 9.44
C LEU A 281 -29.90 -2.33 8.63
N GLY A 282 -29.95 -2.43 7.31
CA GLY A 282 -29.54 -1.35 6.42
C GLY A 282 -30.41 -0.09 6.58
N LYS A 283 -31.73 -0.24 6.66
CA LYS A 283 -32.65 0.88 6.93
C LYS A 283 -32.38 1.52 8.29
N ARG A 284 -32.10 0.71 9.31
CA ARG A 284 -31.78 1.18 10.66
C ARG A 284 -30.52 2.05 10.68
N LEU A 285 -29.42 1.57 10.11
CA LEU A 285 -28.19 2.36 10.04
C LEU A 285 -28.36 3.61 9.19
N SER A 286 -28.85 3.44 7.96
CA SER A 286 -28.92 4.52 6.98
C SER A 286 -29.89 5.64 7.39
N GLY A 287 -30.97 5.32 8.11
CA GLY A 287 -31.89 6.31 8.68
C GLY A 287 -31.27 7.17 9.80
N ARG A 288 -30.14 6.76 10.37
CA ARG A 288 -29.37 7.56 11.35
C ARG A 288 -28.29 8.43 10.70
N LEU A 289 -27.91 8.15 9.45
CA LEU A 289 -26.88 8.90 8.75
C LEU A 289 -27.41 10.25 8.26
N ASP A 290 -26.49 11.18 8.01
CA ASP A 290 -26.86 12.52 7.54
C ASP A 290 -27.19 12.44 6.04
N PRO A 291 -28.39 12.88 5.61
CA PRO A 291 -28.75 12.87 4.18
C PRO A 291 -27.75 13.62 3.29
N ALA A 292 -27.07 14.66 3.80
CA ALA A 292 -26.09 15.43 3.04
C ALA A 292 -24.87 14.58 2.64
N VAL A 293 -24.40 13.69 3.54
CA VAL A 293 -23.28 12.77 3.28
C VAL A 293 -23.61 11.81 2.14
N LEU A 294 -24.86 11.35 2.09
CA LEU A 294 -25.33 10.43 1.06
C LEU A 294 -25.52 11.14 -0.28
N ALA A 295 -25.95 12.40 -0.27
CA ALA A 295 -26.09 13.21 -1.47
C ALA A 295 -24.76 13.49 -2.19
N GLU A 296 -23.65 13.55 -1.44
CA GLU A 296 -22.28 13.73 -1.98
C GLU A 296 -21.66 12.44 -2.55
N SER A 297 -22.31 11.29 -2.36
CA SER A 297 -21.80 9.99 -2.79
C SER A 297 -21.92 9.75 -4.29
N SER A 298 -21.18 8.77 -4.81
CA SER A 298 -21.24 8.36 -6.23
C SER A 298 -22.66 8.02 -6.68
N THR A 299 -22.92 8.12 -7.98
CA THR A 299 -24.23 7.74 -8.56
C THR A 299 -24.64 6.33 -8.17
N PHE A 300 -23.71 5.37 -8.19
CA PHE A 300 -23.96 4.00 -7.79
C PHE A 300 -24.32 3.86 -6.30
N ALA A 301 -23.58 4.53 -5.41
CA ALA A 301 -23.87 4.49 -3.97
C ALA A 301 -25.23 5.13 -3.64
N ARG A 302 -25.63 6.19 -4.36
CA ARG A 302 -26.96 6.81 -4.22
C ARG A 302 -28.07 5.87 -4.68
N LEU A 303 -27.85 5.09 -5.75
CA LEU A 303 -28.77 4.04 -6.19
C LEU A 303 -28.93 2.95 -5.12
N GLU A 304 -27.83 2.45 -4.56
CA GLU A 304 -27.85 1.47 -3.46
C GLU A 304 -28.62 2.00 -2.24
N TYR A 305 -28.39 3.27 -1.85
CA TYR A 305 -29.09 3.90 -0.73
C TYR A 305 -30.61 4.03 -0.97
N GLU A 306 -31.03 4.48 -2.15
CA GLU A 306 -32.46 4.64 -2.46
C GLU A 306 -33.17 3.31 -2.65
N ALA A 307 -32.49 2.29 -3.18
CA ALA A 307 -32.99 0.92 -3.20
C ALA A 307 -33.22 0.40 -1.77
N LEU A 308 -32.30 0.71 -0.85
CA LEU A 308 -32.43 0.39 0.57
C LEU A 308 -33.62 1.10 1.22
N GLN A 309 -33.81 2.40 1.00
CA GLN A 309 -34.95 3.14 1.57
C GLN A 309 -36.29 2.62 1.03
N SER A 310 -36.39 2.41 -0.28
CA SER A 310 -37.61 1.89 -0.93
C SER A 310 -37.91 0.42 -0.59
N GLY A 311 -36.96 -0.29 0.01
CA GLY A 311 -37.10 -1.72 0.32
C GLY A 311 -37.10 -2.59 -0.94
N ASP A 312 -36.40 -2.16 -1.98
CA ASP A 312 -36.25 -2.88 -3.24
C ASP A 312 -35.11 -3.90 -3.13
N ALA A 313 -35.39 -5.02 -2.44
CA ALA A 313 -34.41 -6.08 -2.18
C ALA A 313 -33.88 -6.73 -3.47
N GLU A 314 -34.72 -6.84 -4.51
CA GLU A 314 -34.32 -7.35 -5.82
C GLU A 314 -33.30 -6.43 -6.48
N LEU A 315 -33.57 -5.12 -6.51
CA LEU A 315 -32.61 -4.15 -7.01
C LEU A 315 -31.29 -4.17 -6.22
N LEU A 316 -31.35 -4.24 -4.88
CA LEU A 316 -30.16 -4.34 -4.04
C LEU A 316 -29.32 -5.57 -4.37
N GLN A 317 -29.96 -6.73 -4.54
CA GLN A 317 -29.27 -7.96 -4.92
C GLN A 317 -28.62 -7.82 -6.31
N ASN A 318 -29.31 -7.23 -7.28
CA ASN A 318 -28.78 -7.00 -8.62
C ASN A 318 -27.60 -6.01 -8.61
N LEU A 319 -27.69 -4.91 -7.85
CA LEU A 319 -26.58 -3.96 -7.67
C LEU A 319 -25.39 -4.60 -6.97
N ALA A 320 -25.64 -5.39 -5.92
CA ALA A 320 -24.58 -6.07 -5.17
C ALA A 320 -23.85 -7.11 -6.03
N ARG A 321 -24.57 -7.91 -6.83
CA ARG A 321 -23.98 -8.83 -7.81
C ARG A 321 -23.21 -8.08 -8.88
N PHE A 322 -23.80 -7.04 -9.47
CA PHE A 322 -23.12 -6.19 -10.44
C PHE A 322 -21.78 -5.64 -9.90
N ARG A 323 -21.74 -5.24 -8.64
CA ARG A 323 -20.50 -4.82 -7.96
C ARG A 323 -19.52 -5.99 -7.77
N ALA A 324 -20.00 -7.15 -7.31
CA ALA A 324 -19.18 -8.34 -7.07
C ALA A 324 -18.53 -8.87 -8.36
N ASP A 325 -19.27 -8.83 -9.47
CA ASP A 325 -18.83 -9.24 -10.82
C ASP A 325 -17.88 -8.20 -11.47
N GLY A 326 -17.45 -7.19 -10.70
CA GLY A 326 -16.52 -6.18 -11.17
C GLY A 326 -17.15 -5.10 -12.04
N GLY A 327 -18.48 -4.95 -12.07
CA GLY A 327 -19.17 -3.94 -12.89
C GLY A 327 -18.85 -2.49 -12.56
N LEU A 328 -18.19 -2.23 -11.41
CA LEU A 328 -17.63 -0.90 -11.09
C LEU A 328 -16.23 -0.66 -11.68
N ARG A 329 -15.53 -1.70 -12.16
CA ARG A 329 -14.30 -1.55 -12.95
C ARG A 329 -14.69 -0.95 -14.29
N GLY A 330 -14.16 0.23 -14.60
CA GLY A 330 -14.64 1.01 -15.75
C GLY A 330 -16.00 1.70 -15.50
N GLY A 331 -16.89 1.08 -14.72
CA GLY A 331 -18.26 1.54 -14.49
C GLY A 331 -19.20 1.02 -15.58
N VAL A 332 -20.44 1.53 -15.63
CA VAL A 332 -21.41 1.14 -16.68
C VAL A 332 -21.26 1.96 -17.94
N ARG A 333 -21.68 1.43 -19.10
CA ARG A 333 -21.81 2.25 -20.31
C ARG A 333 -22.86 3.35 -20.10
N ALA A 334 -22.51 4.55 -20.55
CA ALA A 334 -23.39 5.70 -20.57
C ALA A 334 -24.16 5.75 -21.89
N ARG A 335 -25.47 6.01 -21.81
CA ARG A 335 -26.32 6.32 -22.96
C ARG A 335 -26.74 7.79 -22.91
N ARG A 336 -26.68 8.46 -24.05
CA ARG A 336 -27.23 9.82 -24.18
C ARG A 336 -28.76 9.80 -24.00
N HIS A 337 -29.29 10.70 -23.19
CA HIS A 337 -30.73 10.78 -22.97
C HIS A 337 -31.45 11.10 -24.30
N PRO A 338 -32.53 10.37 -24.66
CA PRO A 338 -33.16 10.48 -25.98
C PRO A 338 -33.73 11.86 -26.28
N VAL A 339 -34.20 12.58 -25.25
CA VAL A 339 -34.82 13.91 -25.37
C VAL A 339 -33.91 15.06 -24.93
N LEU A 340 -32.92 14.78 -24.07
CA LEU A 340 -32.11 15.81 -23.39
C LEU A 340 -30.63 15.57 -23.72
N PRO A 341 -30.16 16.03 -24.90
CA PRO A 341 -28.87 15.63 -25.47
C PRO A 341 -27.64 16.05 -24.63
N TRP A 342 -27.80 16.84 -23.58
CA TRP A 342 -26.74 17.16 -22.62
C TRP A 342 -26.66 16.21 -21.42
N ARG A 343 -27.64 15.30 -21.27
CA ARG A 343 -27.71 14.32 -20.18
C ARG A 343 -27.26 12.94 -20.64
N TYR A 344 -26.59 12.23 -19.75
CA TYR A 344 -26.10 10.87 -19.94
C TYR A 344 -26.61 10.01 -18.78
N GLU A 345 -27.10 8.82 -19.11
CA GLU A 345 -27.64 7.85 -18.16
C GLU A 345 -26.70 6.65 -18.10
N GLY A 346 -26.28 6.25 -16.91
CA GLY A 346 -25.50 5.03 -16.69
C GLY A 346 -26.42 3.81 -16.72
N GLN A 347 -26.04 2.78 -17.47
CA GLN A 347 -26.77 1.52 -17.58
C GLN A 347 -26.57 0.62 -16.35
N TYR A 348 -26.91 1.13 -15.17
CA TYR A 348 -26.94 0.34 -13.95
C TYR A 348 -28.18 -0.57 -13.90
N PRO A 349 -28.13 -1.71 -13.18
CA PRO A 349 -29.30 -2.56 -12.93
C PRO A 349 -30.52 -1.76 -12.44
N GLY A 350 -31.73 -2.16 -12.85
CA GLY A 350 -32.98 -1.48 -12.49
C GLY A 350 -33.38 -0.32 -13.41
N LEU A 351 -32.49 0.13 -14.31
CA LEU A 351 -32.82 1.17 -15.29
C LEU A 351 -33.91 0.70 -16.25
N ARG A 352 -35.11 1.28 -16.15
CA ARG A 352 -36.29 1.00 -17.01
C ARG A 352 -36.90 -0.39 -16.80
N GLU A 353 -36.57 -1.07 -15.71
CA GLU A 353 -37.07 -2.40 -15.33
C GLU A 353 -38.18 -2.33 -14.26
N GLY A 354 -38.84 -1.18 -14.09
CA GLY A 354 -39.89 -1.02 -13.08
C GLY A 354 -39.39 -0.91 -11.64
N ALA A 355 -38.09 -0.65 -11.45
CA ALA A 355 -37.48 -0.41 -10.15
C ALA A 355 -38.21 0.69 -9.35
N LYS A 356 -38.23 0.56 -8.03
CA LYS A 356 -38.93 1.51 -7.14
C LYS A 356 -38.19 2.83 -6.93
N VAL A 357 -37.08 3.05 -7.63
CA VAL A 357 -36.20 4.22 -7.50
C VAL A 357 -36.37 5.20 -8.66
N ALA A 358 -36.15 6.49 -8.39
CA ALA A 358 -36.33 7.55 -9.39
C ALA A 358 -35.33 7.44 -10.55
N SER A 359 -35.79 7.61 -11.79
CA SER A 359 -34.95 7.55 -12.99
C SER A 359 -33.85 8.61 -13.04
N SER A 360 -34.01 9.73 -12.32
CA SER A 360 -32.99 10.78 -12.17
C SER A 360 -31.71 10.27 -11.52
N LEU A 361 -31.77 9.22 -10.69
CA LEU A 361 -30.61 8.62 -10.02
C LEU A 361 -29.68 7.88 -10.98
N TYR A 362 -30.13 7.56 -12.18
CA TYR A 362 -29.28 6.95 -13.22
C TYR A 362 -28.54 8.01 -14.05
N THR A 363 -28.81 9.30 -13.83
CA THR A 363 -28.11 10.38 -14.55
C THR A 363 -26.69 10.52 -14.02
N LEU A 364 -25.72 10.32 -14.91
CA LEU A 364 -24.30 10.48 -14.58
C LEU A 364 -23.96 11.97 -14.47
N PRO A 365 -23.35 12.42 -13.35
CA PRO A 365 -22.84 13.77 -13.24
C PRO A 365 -21.68 13.98 -14.22
N ARG A 366 -21.42 15.24 -14.60
CA ARG A 366 -20.36 15.57 -15.57
C ARG A 366 -18.96 15.12 -15.12
N THR A 367 -18.76 15.03 -13.80
CA THR A 367 -17.55 14.57 -13.11
C THR A 367 -17.31 13.07 -13.22
N GLU A 368 -18.36 12.26 -13.42
CA GLU A 368 -18.19 10.82 -13.70
C GLU A 368 -17.82 10.57 -15.17
N LEU A 369 -18.02 11.55 -16.05
CA LEU A 369 -17.66 11.50 -17.48
C LEU A 369 -16.32 12.19 -17.75
N ASP A 370 -15.30 11.97 -16.92
CA ASP A 370 -13.95 12.53 -17.11
C ASP A 370 -13.09 11.64 -18.02
N VAL A 371 -12.00 12.21 -18.54
CA VAL A 371 -11.05 11.42 -19.34
C VAL A 371 -10.25 10.50 -18.43
N ARG A 372 -10.19 9.22 -18.79
CA ARG A 372 -9.34 8.21 -18.18
C ARG A 372 -8.20 7.90 -19.12
N THR A 373 -7.00 7.77 -18.55
CA THR A 373 -5.79 7.49 -19.32
C THR A 373 -4.91 6.51 -18.56
N ALA A 374 -4.05 5.80 -19.29
CA ALA A 374 -3.04 4.93 -18.70
C ALA A 374 -1.80 4.89 -19.60
N VAL A 375 -0.61 4.98 -19.01
CA VAL A 375 0.64 4.65 -19.70
C VAL A 375 0.81 3.13 -19.72
N ARG A 376 1.07 2.59 -20.91
CA ARG A 376 1.35 1.16 -21.13
C ARG A 376 2.84 0.91 -21.27
N ASP A 377 3.55 1.78 -21.98
CA ASP A 377 5.00 1.76 -22.11
C ASP A 377 5.54 3.19 -22.26
N LEU A 378 6.77 3.39 -21.76
CA LEU A 378 7.52 4.64 -21.90
C LEU A 378 9.00 4.33 -22.10
N SER A 379 9.50 4.60 -23.31
CA SER A 379 10.84 4.19 -23.73
C SER A 379 11.58 5.29 -24.49
N TRP A 380 12.89 5.36 -24.28
CA TRP A 380 13.76 6.28 -25.01
C TRP A 380 14.23 5.66 -26.33
N THR A 381 14.28 6.50 -27.36
CA THR A 381 14.91 6.22 -28.66
C THR A 381 15.95 7.29 -28.95
N ASP A 382 16.76 7.11 -29.99
CA ASP A 382 17.82 8.05 -30.36
C ASP A 382 17.30 9.48 -30.59
N ASP A 383 16.07 9.63 -31.11
CA ASP A 383 15.48 10.92 -31.49
C ASP A 383 14.33 11.39 -30.59
N ALA A 384 13.72 10.52 -29.78
CA ALA A 384 12.53 10.85 -29.01
C ALA A 384 12.32 10.02 -27.73
N LEU A 385 11.50 10.54 -26.82
CA LEU A 385 10.79 9.75 -25.81
C LEU A 385 9.47 9.25 -26.41
N VAL A 386 9.30 7.93 -26.51
CA VAL A 386 8.12 7.29 -27.08
C VAL A 386 7.17 6.89 -25.97
N LEU A 387 5.91 7.32 -26.09
CA LEU A 387 4.85 7.00 -25.16
C LEU A 387 3.79 6.15 -25.86
N HIS A 388 3.52 4.97 -25.30
CA HIS A 388 2.36 4.16 -25.62
C HIS A 388 1.36 4.25 -24.46
N GLY A 389 0.13 4.67 -24.73
CA GLY A 389 -0.91 4.77 -23.70
C GLY A 389 -2.32 4.55 -24.23
N THR A 390 -3.30 4.54 -23.32
CA THR A 390 -4.72 4.51 -23.65
C THR A 390 -5.40 5.80 -23.17
N ALA A 391 -6.45 6.23 -23.86
CA ALA A 391 -7.28 7.35 -23.46
C ALA A 391 -8.74 7.21 -23.92
N GLU A 392 -9.66 7.43 -23.00
CA GLU A 392 -11.10 7.40 -23.26
C GLU A 392 -11.88 8.31 -22.31
N ILE A 393 -13.15 8.60 -22.61
CA ILE A 393 -14.04 9.26 -21.65
C ILE A 393 -14.75 8.16 -20.87
N ALA A 394 -14.65 8.19 -19.54
CA ALA A 394 -15.30 7.23 -18.66
C ALA A 394 -16.77 7.02 -19.05
N HIS A 395 -17.21 5.77 -19.05
CA HIS A 395 -18.53 5.30 -19.43
C HIS A 395 -18.89 5.46 -20.93
N LEU A 396 -18.13 6.21 -21.74
CA LEU A 396 -18.46 6.46 -23.14
C LEU A 396 -17.54 5.69 -24.09
N PRO A 397 -18.10 4.86 -25.00
CA PRO A 397 -17.28 4.07 -25.90
C PRO A 397 -16.50 4.98 -26.86
N THR A 398 -15.22 4.66 -27.04
CA THR A 398 -14.38 5.29 -28.07
C THR A 398 -14.62 4.60 -29.41
N THR A 399 -14.78 5.38 -30.48
CA THR A 399 -15.10 4.91 -31.84
C THR A 399 -14.10 5.47 -32.85
N ALA A 400 -14.15 4.99 -34.10
CA ALA A 400 -13.34 5.54 -35.20
C ALA A 400 -13.58 7.05 -35.46
N LYS A 401 -14.73 7.58 -35.04
CA LYS A 401 -15.06 9.02 -35.14
C LYS A 401 -14.57 9.84 -33.95
N SER A 402 -14.02 9.19 -32.92
CA SER A 402 -13.53 9.88 -31.72
C SER A 402 -12.15 10.46 -31.96
N GLU A 403 -11.88 11.64 -31.43
CA GLU A 403 -10.57 12.30 -31.54
C GLU A 403 -9.80 12.11 -30.23
N ILE A 404 -8.50 11.77 -30.32
CA ILE A 404 -7.55 11.82 -29.21
C ILE A 404 -6.47 12.80 -29.61
N ARG A 405 -6.23 13.81 -28.77
CA ARG A 405 -5.12 14.77 -28.94
C ARG A 405 -4.23 14.70 -27.73
N VAL A 406 -2.93 14.70 -27.96
CA VAL A 406 -1.91 14.65 -26.92
C VAL A 406 -1.03 15.88 -27.05
N ALA A 407 -0.70 16.52 -25.92
CA ALA A 407 0.16 17.68 -25.90
C ALA A 407 1.11 17.63 -24.71
N LEU A 408 2.35 18.08 -24.93
CA LEU A 408 3.29 18.38 -23.86
C LEU A 408 3.02 19.80 -23.35
N ALA A 409 2.79 19.97 -22.05
CA ALA A 409 2.47 21.25 -21.42
C ALA A 409 3.50 21.61 -20.36
N TRP A 410 3.97 22.87 -20.34
CA TRP A 410 4.92 23.39 -19.34
C TRP A 410 4.54 24.83 -18.99
N GLY A 411 4.39 25.14 -17.69
CA GLY A 411 3.92 26.46 -17.27
C GLY A 411 2.55 26.80 -17.88
N LYS A 412 2.49 27.87 -18.68
CA LYS A 412 1.29 28.30 -19.43
C LYS A 412 1.31 27.89 -20.90
N GLU A 413 2.39 27.26 -21.35
CA GLU A 413 2.61 26.87 -22.74
C GLU A 413 2.25 25.40 -22.96
N SER A 414 1.93 25.05 -24.20
CA SER A 414 1.73 23.67 -24.60
C SER A 414 2.00 23.48 -26.08
N ARG A 415 2.51 22.31 -26.45
CA ARG A 415 2.73 21.89 -27.83
C ARG A 415 2.04 20.57 -28.11
N GLU A 416 1.18 20.57 -29.13
CA GLU A 416 0.51 19.38 -29.62
C GLU A 416 1.54 18.42 -30.25
N LEU A 417 1.35 17.13 -29.99
CA LEU A 417 2.21 16.05 -30.44
C LEU A 417 1.46 15.19 -31.46
N PRO A 418 2.15 14.60 -32.45
CA PRO A 418 1.55 13.63 -33.35
C PRO A 418 1.00 12.42 -32.57
N VAL A 419 -0.14 11.90 -33.01
CA VAL A 419 -0.84 10.77 -32.39
C VAL A 419 -1.10 9.71 -33.45
N GLU A 420 -0.53 8.54 -33.27
CA GLU A 420 -0.91 7.31 -33.97
C GLU A 420 -1.96 6.57 -33.14
N ARG A 421 -3.03 6.09 -33.78
CA ARG A 421 -4.15 5.43 -33.08
C ARG A 421 -4.03 3.91 -33.17
N LEU A 422 -4.27 3.24 -32.05
CA LEU A 422 -4.23 1.79 -31.91
C LEU A 422 -5.56 1.26 -31.39
N VAL A 423 -5.87 0.00 -31.74
CA VAL A 423 -6.96 -0.76 -31.12
C VAL A 423 -6.40 -1.50 -29.92
N GLU A 424 -6.99 -1.23 -28.75
CA GLU A 424 -6.59 -1.76 -27.45
C GLU A 424 -7.84 -2.06 -26.61
N HIS A 425 -7.67 -2.76 -25.50
CA HIS A 425 -8.76 -2.97 -24.55
C HIS A 425 -9.13 -1.66 -23.85
N ASP A 426 -10.42 -1.32 -23.88
CA ASP A 426 -10.99 -0.22 -23.10
C ASP A 426 -11.29 -0.64 -21.66
N GLU A 427 -11.81 0.27 -20.85
CA GLU A 427 -12.10 0.03 -19.43
C GLU A 427 -13.15 -1.08 -19.18
N HIS A 428 -13.87 -1.53 -20.20
CA HIS A 428 -14.84 -2.64 -20.13
C HIS A 428 -14.28 -3.92 -20.80
N GLY A 429 -13.02 -3.92 -21.24
CA GLY A 429 -12.38 -5.06 -21.91
C GLY A 429 -12.65 -5.17 -23.41
N ASP A 430 -13.43 -4.24 -24.00
CA ASP A 430 -13.73 -4.28 -25.44
C ASP A 430 -12.53 -3.78 -26.26
N ASN A 431 -12.26 -4.43 -27.40
CA ASN A 431 -11.30 -3.93 -28.38
C ASN A 431 -11.83 -2.64 -29.05
N ARG A 432 -11.24 -1.50 -28.71
CA ARG A 432 -11.65 -0.17 -29.18
C ARG A 432 -10.43 0.66 -29.58
N PRO A 433 -10.59 1.70 -30.42
CA PRO A 433 -9.49 2.59 -30.78
C PRO A 433 -9.10 3.56 -29.65
N VAL A 434 -8.92 3.05 -28.41
CA VAL A 434 -8.54 3.83 -27.22
C VAL A 434 -7.02 3.99 -27.10
N GLY A 435 -6.25 3.13 -27.75
CA GLY A 435 -4.79 3.16 -27.72
C GLY A 435 -4.21 4.29 -28.57
N PHE A 436 -3.06 4.79 -28.16
CA PHE A 436 -2.28 5.75 -28.91
C PHE A 436 -0.77 5.62 -28.70
N ILE A 437 0.00 5.93 -29.74
CA ILE A 437 1.44 6.18 -29.66
C ILE A 437 1.69 7.65 -29.96
N THR A 438 2.54 8.28 -29.15
CA THR A 438 3.06 9.62 -29.43
C THR A 438 4.56 9.68 -29.20
N ARG A 439 5.25 10.52 -29.97
CA ARG A 439 6.71 10.70 -29.90
C ARG A 439 6.98 12.13 -29.44
N ILE A 440 7.73 12.28 -28.35
CA ILE A 440 8.19 13.58 -27.83
C ILE A 440 9.62 13.78 -28.32
N PRO A 441 9.87 14.65 -29.32
CA PRO A 441 11.20 14.79 -29.89
C PRO A 441 12.22 15.27 -28.86
N ARG A 442 13.44 14.73 -28.88
CA ARG A 442 14.55 15.24 -28.06
C ARG A 442 14.84 16.71 -28.35
N THR A 443 14.67 17.15 -29.60
CA THR A 443 14.81 18.57 -29.98
C THR A 443 13.80 19.47 -29.28
N LEU A 444 12.56 19.01 -29.08
CA LEU A 444 11.57 19.71 -28.29
C LEU A 444 11.98 19.75 -26.81
N LEU A 445 12.34 18.60 -26.22
CA LEU A 445 12.79 18.54 -24.83
C LEU A 445 14.02 19.44 -24.57
N ALA A 446 14.97 19.47 -25.51
CA ALA A 446 16.13 20.34 -25.47
C ALA A 446 15.73 21.83 -25.49
N SER A 447 14.73 22.22 -26.29
CA SER A 447 14.24 23.60 -26.32
C SER A 447 13.58 24.05 -25.02
N LEU A 448 13.00 23.10 -24.26
CA LEU A 448 12.38 23.37 -22.95
C LEU A 448 13.37 23.45 -21.81
N SER A 449 14.56 22.85 -22.00
CA SER A 449 15.56 22.70 -20.96
C SER A 449 15.89 24.04 -20.26
N GLY A 450 15.85 25.16 -20.98
CA GLY A 450 16.18 26.50 -20.46
C GLY A 450 15.05 27.21 -19.68
N SER A 451 13.80 26.77 -19.83
CA SER A 451 12.61 27.49 -19.33
C SER A 451 11.70 26.65 -18.42
N ALA A 452 11.73 25.32 -18.52
CA ALA A 452 10.83 24.43 -17.80
C ALA A 452 11.57 23.61 -16.72
N LYS A 453 11.07 23.65 -15.48
CA LYS A 453 11.49 22.68 -14.44
C LYS A 453 10.71 21.37 -14.53
N LYS A 454 9.45 21.44 -14.97
CA LYS A 454 8.54 20.30 -15.12
C LYS A 454 7.67 20.48 -16.36
N ALA A 455 7.34 19.37 -17.03
CA ALA A 455 6.34 19.31 -18.08
C ALA A 455 5.37 18.16 -17.84
N GLN A 456 4.12 18.31 -18.23
CA GLN A 456 3.07 17.29 -18.11
C GLN A 456 2.57 16.90 -19.49
N ILE A 457 2.06 15.68 -19.60
CA ILE A 457 1.42 15.21 -20.83
C ILE A 457 -0.08 15.33 -20.62
N THR A 458 -0.72 16.19 -21.42
CA THR A 458 -2.17 16.37 -21.37
C THR A 458 -2.83 15.63 -22.52
N VAL A 459 -3.96 15.01 -22.23
CA VAL A 459 -4.73 14.25 -23.21
C VAL A 459 -6.13 14.83 -23.28
N GLU A 460 -6.60 15.06 -24.50
CA GLU A 460 -7.96 15.50 -24.80
C GLU A 460 -8.66 14.43 -25.64
N VAL A 461 -9.84 14.01 -25.19
CA VAL A 461 -10.67 13.05 -25.90
C VAL A 461 -11.98 13.73 -26.28
N ARG A 462 -12.39 13.57 -27.54
CA ARG A 462 -13.72 13.92 -28.03
C ARG A 462 -14.44 12.66 -28.47
N SER A 463 -15.52 12.31 -27.78
CA SER A 463 -16.38 11.17 -28.10
C SER A 463 -17.84 11.53 -27.86
N HIS A 464 -18.73 11.08 -28.76
CA HIS A 464 -20.19 11.26 -28.63
C HIS A 464 -20.66 12.71 -28.39
N GLY A 465 -19.96 13.70 -28.95
CA GLY A 465 -20.26 15.13 -28.77
C GLY A 465 -19.81 15.71 -27.44
N LEU A 466 -19.12 14.92 -26.61
CA LEU A 466 -18.49 15.34 -25.38
C LEU A 466 -16.99 15.52 -25.59
N LYS A 467 -16.44 16.61 -25.06
CA LYS A 467 -15.00 16.88 -25.02
C LYS A 467 -14.55 16.86 -23.56
N ARG A 468 -13.46 16.16 -23.28
CA ARG A 468 -12.80 16.12 -21.97
C ARG A 468 -11.30 16.20 -22.11
N ARG A 469 -10.67 16.81 -21.13
CA ARG A 469 -9.22 16.99 -21.06
C ARG A 469 -8.75 16.60 -19.67
N GLY A 470 -7.59 15.98 -19.60
CA GLY A 470 -6.95 15.55 -18.37
C GLY A 470 -5.44 15.44 -18.57
N VAL A 471 -4.78 14.95 -17.52
CA VAL A 471 -3.35 14.70 -17.50
C VAL A 471 -3.14 13.18 -17.53
N LEU A 472 -2.13 12.74 -18.24
CA LEU A 472 -1.77 11.35 -18.40
C LEU A 472 -1.47 10.70 -17.04
N ALA A 473 -2.11 9.56 -16.77
CA ALA A 473 -1.89 8.77 -15.57
C ALA A 473 -0.95 7.58 -15.83
N ALA A 474 -0.19 7.17 -14.82
CA ALA A 474 0.91 6.20 -14.96
C ALA A 474 0.47 4.78 -15.33
N GLY A 475 -0.80 4.41 -15.15
CA GLY A 475 -1.32 3.13 -15.66
C GLY A 475 -0.65 1.87 -15.09
N GLY A 476 0.02 1.96 -13.94
CA GLY A 476 0.77 0.85 -13.34
C GLY A 476 2.28 0.89 -13.61
N LEU A 477 2.78 1.83 -14.42
CA LEU A 477 4.20 2.11 -14.55
C LEU A 477 4.78 2.58 -13.21
N GLN A 478 5.84 1.92 -12.72
CA GLN A 478 6.41 2.23 -11.41
C GLN A 478 7.55 3.25 -11.48
N TYR A 479 8.69 2.87 -12.07
CA TYR A 479 9.94 3.64 -11.97
C TYR A 479 10.60 3.89 -13.34
N PRO A 480 9.98 4.67 -14.24
CA PRO A 480 10.57 4.92 -15.56
C PRO A 480 11.96 5.55 -15.46
N VAL A 481 12.87 5.17 -16.35
CA VAL A 481 14.25 5.66 -16.37
C VAL A 481 14.33 6.96 -17.17
N GLY A 482 15.12 7.91 -16.69
CA GLY A 482 15.41 9.16 -17.40
C GLY A 482 16.50 9.00 -18.46
N ASP A 483 16.75 10.05 -19.21
CA ASP A 483 17.88 10.10 -20.15
C ASP A 483 18.39 11.53 -20.35
N TRP A 484 19.59 11.64 -20.89
CA TRP A 484 20.23 12.90 -21.26
C TRP A 484 19.64 13.50 -22.54
N VAL A 485 19.22 14.76 -22.44
CA VAL A 485 18.84 15.59 -23.58
C VAL A 485 19.74 16.81 -23.58
N GLY A 486 20.86 16.72 -24.32
CA GLY A 486 21.94 17.71 -24.25
C GLY A 486 22.62 17.65 -22.88
N ASP A 487 22.64 18.78 -22.17
CA ASP A 487 23.22 18.94 -20.83
C ASP A 487 22.20 18.76 -19.69
N VAL A 488 20.98 18.31 -20.00
CA VAL A 488 19.89 18.18 -19.03
C VAL A 488 19.41 16.74 -18.94
N TRP A 489 19.31 16.26 -17.70
CA TRP A 489 18.67 14.99 -17.42
C TRP A 489 17.15 15.17 -17.40
N VAL A 490 16.44 14.43 -18.24
CA VAL A 490 14.97 14.44 -18.30
C VAL A 490 14.44 13.17 -17.64
N GLN A 491 13.80 13.34 -16.49
CA GLN A 491 13.29 12.24 -15.67
C GLN A 491 11.76 12.15 -15.73
N PRO A 492 11.18 11.10 -16.33
CA PRO A 492 9.76 10.81 -16.14
C PRO A 492 9.49 10.38 -14.70
N LEU A 493 8.41 10.88 -14.10
CA LEU A 493 8.02 10.63 -12.72
C LEU A 493 6.52 10.42 -12.60
N ASN A 494 6.11 9.58 -11.65
CA ASN A 494 4.73 9.45 -11.21
C ASN A 494 4.50 10.32 -9.96
N GLY A 495 3.55 11.25 -10.06
CA GLY A 495 3.12 12.09 -8.94
C GLY A 495 2.32 11.29 -7.90
N GLY A 496 2.20 11.84 -6.68
CA GLY A 496 1.40 11.22 -5.63
C GLY A 496 -0.11 11.10 -5.96
N ASP A 497 -0.57 11.78 -7.02
CA ASP A 497 -1.91 11.71 -7.58
C ASP A 497 -2.03 10.72 -8.76
N GLY A 498 -0.98 9.93 -9.03
CA GLY A 498 -0.95 8.91 -10.08
C GLY A 498 -0.65 9.46 -11.48
N ARG A 499 -0.32 10.75 -11.62
CA ARG A 499 -0.07 11.41 -12.91
C ARG A 499 1.39 11.40 -13.30
N VAL A 500 1.66 11.27 -14.61
CA VAL A 500 3.02 11.30 -15.16
C VAL A 500 3.43 12.72 -15.51
N PHE A 501 4.65 13.10 -15.13
CA PHE A 501 5.30 14.34 -15.55
C PHE A 501 6.78 14.11 -15.84
N LEU A 502 7.38 14.99 -16.64
CA LEU A 502 8.82 15.03 -16.91
C LEU A 502 9.45 16.11 -16.03
N GLU A 503 10.49 15.77 -15.29
CA GLU A 503 11.31 16.68 -14.50
C GLU A 503 12.65 16.93 -15.22
N PHE A 504 13.02 18.20 -15.35
CA PHE A 504 14.26 18.61 -16.00
C PHE A 504 15.28 18.97 -14.93
N ARG A 505 16.38 18.21 -14.86
CA ARG A 505 17.41 18.34 -13.82
C ARG A 505 18.73 18.81 -14.43
N ARG A 506 19.32 19.81 -13.79
CA ARG A 506 20.58 20.47 -14.20
C ARG A 506 21.57 20.44 -13.05
N ASN A 507 22.85 20.26 -13.36
CA ASN A 507 23.96 20.31 -12.40
C ASN A 507 23.68 19.45 -11.15
N THR A 508 23.04 18.29 -11.34
CA THR A 508 22.80 17.34 -10.27
C THR A 508 24.09 16.66 -9.87
N VAL A 509 24.15 16.16 -8.63
CA VAL A 509 25.19 15.18 -8.30
C VAL A 509 24.80 13.87 -8.96
N GLU A 510 25.65 13.39 -9.85
CA GLU A 510 25.40 12.24 -10.72
C GLU A 510 26.19 11.05 -10.20
N LEU A 511 25.55 9.91 -10.01
CA LEU A 511 26.23 8.63 -9.87
C LEU A 511 26.33 7.99 -11.25
N THR A 512 27.55 7.82 -11.75
CA THR A 512 27.83 7.24 -13.06
C THR A 512 28.21 5.77 -12.95
N THR A 513 28.95 5.39 -11.90
CA THR A 513 29.35 4.01 -11.64
C THR A 513 29.29 3.69 -10.16
N ALA A 514 29.12 2.41 -9.86
CA ALA A 514 29.27 1.85 -8.53
C ALA A 514 29.90 0.46 -8.67
N GLU A 515 30.80 0.11 -7.76
CA GLU A 515 31.50 -1.18 -7.77
C GLU A 515 31.91 -1.58 -6.37
N VAL A 516 32.18 -2.87 -6.17
CA VAL A 516 32.65 -3.42 -4.91
C VAL A 516 34.14 -3.74 -5.07
N GLU A 517 34.98 -3.07 -4.28
CA GLU A 517 36.43 -3.30 -4.27
C GLU A 517 36.85 -3.80 -2.89
N GLY A 518 37.06 -5.11 -2.76
CA GLY A 518 37.36 -5.73 -1.47
C GLY A 518 36.21 -5.54 -0.49
N ASP A 519 36.46 -4.78 0.58
CA ASP A 519 35.51 -4.53 1.66
C ASP A 519 34.83 -3.15 1.57
N GLU A 520 34.96 -2.47 0.43
CA GLU A 520 34.43 -1.13 0.20
C GLU A 520 33.46 -1.10 -0.99
N LEU A 521 32.37 -0.33 -0.82
CA LEU A 521 31.52 0.10 -1.92
C LEU A 521 32.09 1.41 -2.49
N VAL A 522 32.53 1.39 -3.73
CA VAL A 522 33.09 2.54 -4.43
C VAL A 522 32.00 3.18 -5.28
N LEU A 523 31.65 4.43 -4.95
CA LEU A 523 30.67 5.23 -5.67
C LEU A 523 31.39 6.32 -6.45
N SER A 524 31.23 6.33 -7.77
CA SER A 524 31.90 7.31 -8.64
C SER A 524 30.90 8.04 -9.54
N GLY A 525 31.21 9.28 -9.85
CA GLY A 525 30.23 10.17 -10.44
C GLY A 525 30.75 11.55 -10.77
N ARG A 526 29.80 12.46 -11.08
CA ARG A 526 30.09 13.85 -11.40
C ARG A 526 29.35 14.80 -10.47
N LEU A 527 29.98 15.92 -10.14
CA LEU A 527 29.36 16.97 -9.32
C LEU A 527 29.79 18.36 -9.80
N ALA A 528 28.98 19.38 -9.51
CA ALA A 528 29.32 20.73 -9.96
C ALA A 528 30.62 21.24 -9.33
N SER A 529 31.55 21.75 -10.14
CA SER A 529 32.88 22.18 -9.70
C SER A 529 32.83 23.29 -8.64
N ARG A 530 31.74 24.06 -8.60
CA ARG A 530 31.46 25.10 -7.59
C ARG A 530 31.22 24.59 -6.15
N LEU A 531 30.99 23.29 -5.94
CA LEU A 531 30.82 22.75 -4.59
C LEU A 531 32.18 22.80 -3.87
N GLU A 532 32.21 23.38 -2.67
CA GLU A 532 33.40 23.45 -1.82
C GLU A 532 33.38 22.28 -0.84
N GLU A 533 34.52 21.59 -0.68
CA GLU A 533 34.72 20.49 0.28
C GLU A 533 33.56 19.46 0.35
N PRO A 534 33.22 18.78 -0.76
CA PRO A 534 32.10 17.87 -0.77
C PRO A 534 32.36 16.66 0.14
N GLU A 535 31.33 16.27 0.88
CA GLU A 535 31.32 15.10 1.75
C GLU A 535 30.05 14.28 1.47
N LEU A 536 30.18 12.96 1.39
CA LEU A 536 29.04 12.08 1.27
C LEU A 536 28.56 11.72 2.69
N ARG A 537 27.29 11.99 2.98
CA ARG A 537 26.66 11.64 4.25
C ARG A 537 25.56 10.61 4.05
N LEU A 538 25.58 9.57 4.86
CA LEU A 538 24.55 8.54 4.90
C LEU A 538 23.89 8.55 6.26
N SER A 539 22.66 9.07 6.33
CA SER A 539 21.91 9.14 7.59
C SER A 539 21.14 7.85 7.86
N HIS A 540 21.12 7.43 9.12
CA HIS A 540 20.27 6.36 9.68
C HIS A 540 19.72 6.79 11.05
N SER A 541 18.89 5.97 11.68
CA SER A 541 18.11 6.37 12.85
C SER A 541 18.92 6.61 14.13
N VAL A 542 20.10 5.99 14.27
CA VAL A 542 21.04 6.26 15.38
C VAL A 542 22.25 7.13 15.00
N GLY A 543 22.34 7.70 13.79
CA GLY A 543 23.50 8.51 13.41
C GLY A 543 23.66 8.81 11.92
N ALA A 544 24.88 9.20 11.55
CA ALA A 544 25.26 9.40 10.16
C ALA A 544 26.67 8.90 9.92
N ILE A 545 26.87 8.24 8.78
CA ILE A 545 28.19 7.86 8.27
C ILE A 545 28.68 9.00 7.38
N HIS A 546 29.90 9.46 7.65
CA HIS A 546 30.56 10.55 6.94
C HIS A 546 31.69 9.98 6.09
N VAL A 547 31.56 10.10 4.77
CA VAL A 547 32.48 9.52 3.81
C VAL A 547 33.19 10.65 3.05
N PRO A 548 34.52 10.76 3.17
CA PRO A 548 35.31 11.71 2.39
C PRO A 548 35.16 11.46 0.89
N VAL A 549 35.14 12.54 0.11
CA VAL A 549 35.01 12.48 -1.35
C VAL A 549 36.30 12.92 -2.01
N GLN A 550 36.92 12.03 -2.78
CA GLN A 550 38.05 12.36 -3.65
C GLN A 550 37.54 13.03 -4.93
N ARG A 551 38.29 13.99 -5.47
CA ARG A 551 37.87 14.76 -6.66
C ARG A 551 38.97 14.92 -7.68
N VAL A 552 38.59 14.88 -8.94
CA VAL A 552 39.38 15.38 -10.07
C VAL A 552 38.68 16.62 -10.62
N ARG A 553 39.38 17.77 -10.60
CA ARG A 553 38.82 19.07 -10.96
C ARG A 553 38.75 19.26 -12.48
N HIS A 554 37.62 19.74 -12.97
CA HIS A 554 37.40 20.17 -14.36
C HIS A 554 36.73 21.56 -14.40
N ASP A 555 36.48 22.09 -15.60
CA ASP A 555 35.96 23.47 -15.77
C ASP A 555 34.53 23.66 -15.21
N ALA A 556 33.64 22.68 -15.39
CA ALA A 556 32.21 22.79 -15.04
C ALA A 556 31.70 21.69 -14.09
N MET A 557 32.12 20.45 -14.31
CA MET A 557 31.72 19.27 -13.55
C MET A 557 32.96 18.48 -13.16
N ASP A 558 33.22 18.35 -11.85
CA ASP A 558 34.31 17.53 -11.32
C ASP A 558 33.91 16.06 -11.26
N ASP A 559 34.85 15.17 -11.51
CA ASP A 559 34.67 13.75 -11.19
C ASP A 559 34.89 13.55 -9.69
N PHE A 560 34.11 12.65 -9.10
CA PHE A 560 34.26 12.28 -7.70
C PHE A 560 34.28 10.77 -7.50
N THR A 561 34.95 10.36 -6.43
CA THR A 561 34.95 8.99 -5.93
C THR A 561 34.78 9.01 -4.41
N ALA A 562 33.83 8.23 -3.90
CA ALA A 562 33.59 8.02 -2.48
C ALA A 562 33.69 6.52 -2.18
N ARG A 563 34.48 6.13 -1.17
CA ARG A 563 34.71 4.74 -0.79
C ARG A 563 34.05 4.52 0.56
N VAL A 564 32.99 3.70 0.57
CA VAL A 564 32.16 3.47 1.74
C VAL A 564 32.47 2.08 2.30
N PRO A 565 33.02 1.96 3.52
CA PRO A 565 33.28 0.65 4.12
C PRO A 565 31.98 -0.15 4.31
N LEU A 566 31.93 -1.40 3.83
CA LEU A 566 30.74 -2.24 3.96
C LEU A 566 30.40 -2.53 5.42
N ASP A 567 31.41 -2.69 6.28
CA ASP A 567 31.23 -2.94 7.71
C ASP A 567 30.58 -1.73 8.43
N GLU A 568 30.74 -0.49 7.93
CA GLU A 568 30.04 0.69 8.47
C GLU A 568 28.58 0.72 8.04
N LEU A 569 28.27 0.25 6.83
CA LEU A 569 26.89 0.13 6.34
C LEU A 569 26.11 -0.97 7.08
N ILE A 570 26.79 -2.07 7.41
CA ILE A 570 26.19 -3.26 8.06
C ILE A 570 26.22 -3.13 9.59
N GLY A 571 27.12 -2.30 10.13
CA GLY A 571 27.39 -2.16 11.56
C GLY A 571 26.29 -1.47 12.37
N VAL A 572 25.18 -1.06 11.74
CA VAL A 572 24.10 -0.31 12.40
C VAL A 572 22.72 -0.78 11.96
N THR A 573 22.41 -2.07 12.14
CA THR A 573 21.06 -2.60 11.86
C THR A 573 20.01 -1.92 12.72
N GLU A 574 19.20 -1.06 12.10
CA GLU A 574 18.01 -0.45 12.64
C GLU A 574 16.75 -1.15 12.04
N PRO A 575 15.80 -1.63 12.87
CA PRO A 575 14.77 -2.63 12.60
C PRO A 575 13.42 -1.99 12.17
N ASP A 576 13.44 -1.09 11.20
CA ASP A 576 12.21 -0.44 10.71
C ASP A 576 11.25 -1.42 10.01
N ASP A 577 11.78 -2.57 9.56
CA ASP A 577 11.04 -3.62 8.86
C ASP A 577 11.29 -4.99 9.51
N PRO A 578 10.40 -5.52 10.37
CA PRO A 578 10.59 -6.82 11.01
C PRO A 578 10.43 -8.00 10.03
N PHE A 579 10.04 -7.75 8.77
CA PHE A 579 9.89 -8.77 7.74
C PHE A 579 11.14 -8.89 6.90
N LEU A 580 11.57 -7.77 6.31
CA LEU A 580 12.73 -7.74 5.44
C LEU A 580 14.03 -7.55 6.22
N LEU A 581 13.94 -7.16 7.50
CA LEU A 581 15.07 -6.78 8.36
C LEU A 581 16.02 -5.83 7.63
N ARG A 582 15.46 -4.92 6.82
CA ARG A 582 16.19 -4.04 5.91
C ARG A 582 16.31 -2.62 6.46
N THR A 583 17.41 -1.97 6.18
CA THR A 583 17.64 -0.55 6.39
C THR A 583 17.83 0.15 5.04
N VAL A 584 17.15 1.27 4.82
CA VAL A 584 17.33 2.09 3.61
C VAL A 584 18.08 3.35 3.99
N LEU A 585 19.31 3.46 3.51
CA LEU A 585 20.15 4.65 3.64
C LEU A 585 19.95 5.51 2.40
N VAL A 586 19.81 6.81 2.59
CA VAL A 586 19.69 7.78 1.49
C VAL A 586 20.95 8.64 1.48
N PRO A 587 21.97 8.30 0.66
CA PRO A 587 23.19 9.08 0.60
C PRO A 587 22.92 10.48 0.06
N ARG A 588 23.53 11.48 0.68
CA ARG A 588 23.45 12.89 0.27
C ARG A 588 24.84 13.45 0.16
N MET A 589 25.07 14.23 -0.89
CA MET A 589 26.28 15.02 -1.03
C MET A 589 26.11 16.34 -0.29
N HIS A 590 27.09 16.74 0.53
CA HIS A 590 27.07 17.97 1.30
C HIS A 590 28.23 18.88 0.88
N ASP A 591 28.03 20.20 0.88
CA ASP A 591 29.08 21.22 0.64
C ASP A 591 29.33 22.09 1.90
N GLY A 592 29.00 21.55 3.08
CA GLY A 592 29.01 22.27 4.35
C GLY A 592 27.78 23.14 4.64
N LYS A 593 27.07 23.65 3.61
CA LYS A 593 25.87 24.51 3.78
C LYS A 593 24.59 23.87 3.25
N ASN A 594 24.71 23.14 2.16
CA ASN A 594 23.62 22.56 1.41
C ASN A 594 23.77 21.03 1.37
N GLN A 595 22.67 20.37 1.07
CA GLN A 595 22.59 18.93 0.82
C GLN A 595 21.99 18.69 -0.57
N PHE A 596 22.58 17.75 -1.31
CA PHE A 596 22.19 17.40 -2.66
C PHE A 596 21.93 15.91 -2.74
N MET A 597 20.80 15.54 -3.34
CA MET A 597 20.49 14.15 -3.63
C MET A 597 21.26 13.71 -4.88
N MET A 598 21.72 12.47 -4.86
CA MET A 598 22.48 11.89 -5.97
C MET A 598 21.53 11.19 -6.94
N SER A 599 21.58 11.55 -8.22
CA SER A 599 20.80 10.89 -9.28
C SER A 599 21.62 9.80 -9.93
N ILE A 600 21.06 8.60 -10.05
CA ILE A 600 21.66 7.51 -10.81
C ILE A 600 21.46 7.79 -12.30
N THR A 601 22.58 7.93 -13.02
CA THR A 601 22.57 8.27 -14.46
C THR A 601 23.36 7.29 -15.32
N GLY A 602 24.27 6.50 -14.75
CA GLY A 602 25.11 5.55 -15.49
C GLY A 602 24.95 4.08 -15.12
N LEU A 603 24.00 3.73 -14.24
CA LEU A 603 23.71 2.35 -13.87
C LEU A 603 22.42 1.85 -14.52
N ASP A 604 22.49 0.64 -15.08
CA ASP A 604 21.37 -0.11 -15.65
C ASP A 604 20.94 -1.30 -14.77
N ARG A 605 21.77 -1.68 -13.78
CA ARG A 605 21.53 -2.72 -12.79
C ARG A 605 22.03 -2.32 -11.40
N GLY A 606 21.46 -2.93 -10.37
CA GLY A 606 21.93 -2.77 -9.00
C GLY A 606 23.32 -3.37 -8.80
N VAL A 607 24.09 -2.77 -7.90
CA VAL A 607 25.38 -3.29 -7.45
C VAL A 607 25.20 -3.84 -6.06
N LEU A 608 25.56 -5.10 -5.85
CA LEU A 608 25.26 -5.84 -4.64
C LEU A 608 26.57 -6.32 -4.01
N ALA A 609 26.67 -6.22 -2.69
CA ALA A 609 27.80 -6.72 -1.91
C ALA A 609 27.29 -7.53 -0.73
N GLU A 610 27.77 -8.76 -0.55
CA GLU A 610 27.48 -9.55 0.65
C GLU A 610 28.65 -9.45 1.63
N ARG A 611 28.31 -9.28 2.91
CA ARG A 611 29.26 -9.25 4.01
C ARG A 611 28.55 -9.64 5.30
N ARG A 612 29.11 -10.61 6.04
CA ARG A 612 28.61 -11.08 7.36
C ARG A 612 27.14 -11.55 7.32
N GLY A 613 26.72 -12.22 6.23
CA GLY A 613 25.36 -12.71 6.04
C GLY A 613 24.35 -11.62 5.70
N ARG A 614 24.82 -10.44 5.29
CA ARG A 614 24.00 -9.28 4.95
C ARG A 614 24.43 -8.70 3.61
N VAL A 615 23.47 -8.17 2.87
CA VAL A 615 23.64 -7.63 1.52
C VAL A 615 23.44 -6.13 1.56
N VAL A 616 24.41 -5.39 1.03
CA VAL A 616 24.29 -3.98 0.69
C VAL A 616 24.01 -3.87 -0.81
N ALA A 617 22.92 -3.22 -1.16
CA ALA A 617 22.47 -3.02 -2.53
C ALA A 617 22.44 -1.54 -2.89
N VAL A 618 23.17 -1.16 -3.93
CA VAL A 618 22.96 0.09 -4.65
C VAL A 618 21.64 0.01 -5.39
N SER A 619 20.68 0.78 -4.92
CA SER A 619 19.31 0.80 -5.39
C SER A 619 18.88 2.22 -5.73
N ARG A 620 17.65 2.39 -6.20
CA ARG A 620 17.09 3.71 -6.50
C ARG A 620 15.68 3.90 -5.98
N SER A 621 15.40 5.14 -5.64
CA SER A 621 14.05 5.65 -5.42
C SER A 621 13.26 5.79 -6.73
N PRO A 622 11.93 5.99 -6.66
CA PRO A 622 11.11 6.30 -7.85
C PRO A 622 11.61 7.53 -8.63
N GLY A 623 12.35 8.41 -7.96
CA GLY A 623 12.94 9.61 -8.53
C GLY A 623 14.28 9.41 -9.23
N MET A 624 14.75 8.16 -9.41
CA MET A 624 16.12 7.83 -9.82
C MET A 624 17.21 8.33 -8.85
N TYR A 625 16.85 8.62 -7.60
CA TYR A 625 17.86 8.98 -6.60
C TYR A 625 18.45 7.74 -5.95
N LEU A 626 19.76 7.78 -5.68
CA LEU A 626 20.51 6.72 -5.02
C LEU A 626 19.92 6.40 -3.64
N ASN A 627 19.66 5.12 -3.42
CA ASN A 627 19.43 4.53 -2.11
C ASN A 627 20.47 3.42 -1.91
N LEU A 628 20.98 3.24 -0.70
CA LEU A 628 21.63 1.99 -0.32
C LEU A 628 20.65 1.19 0.54
N ILE A 629 20.44 -0.06 0.18
CA ILE A 629 19.58 -0.97 0.94
C ILE A 629 20.47 -2.01 1.58
N GLU A 630 20.40 -2.09 2.89
CA GLU A 630 21.08 -3.08 3.70
C GLU A 630 20.02 -4.09 4.16
N ALA A 631 20.21 -5.39 3.97
CA ALA A 631 19.24 -6.44 4.32
C ALA A 631 19.94 -7.79 4.59
N PRO A 632 19.30 -8.79 5.24
CA PRO A 632 19.87 -10.14 5.32
C PRO A 632 20.09 -10.74 3.93
N ALA A 633 21.11 -11.59 3.79
CA ALA A 633 21.35 -12.35 2.58
C ALA A 633 20.22 -13.38 2.34
N GLN A 634 19.28 -13.01 1.48
CA GLN A 634 18.11 -13.81 1.08
C GLN A 634 18.05 -13.97 -0.44
N VAL A 635 17.19 -14.88 -0.91
CA VAL A 635 16.92 -15.04 -2.34
C VAL A 635 16.36 -13.73 -2.88
N PHE A 636 17.04 -13.17 -3.89
CA PHE A 636 16.78 -11.86 -4.48
C PHE A 636 16.87 -11.97 -5.99
N ALA A 637 15.94 -11.36 -6.73
CA ALA A 637 15.86 -11.39 -8.18
C ALA A 637 16.29 -10.05 -8.79
N ASP A 638 17.28 -10.05 -9.67
CA ASP A 638 17.76 -8.85 -10.37
C ASP A 638 17.54 -8.90 -11.89
N ASP A 639 17.12 -10.05 -12.41
CA ASP A 639 16.86 -10.22 -13.84
C ASP A 639 15.69 -11.17 -14.15
N VAL A 640 15.04 -10.90 -15.29
CA VAL A 640 13.99 -11.75 -15.83
C VAL A 640 14.10 -11.88 -17.34
N VAL A 641 14.14 -13.13 -17.80
CA VAL A 641 14.18 -13.47 -19.21
C VAL A 641 12.92 -14.25 -19.56
N ALA A 642 12.18 -13.72 -20.52
CA ALA A 642 11.18 -14.46 -21.27
C ALA A 642 11.69 -14.64 -22.69
N VAL A 643 11.83 -15.90 -23.11
CA VAL A 643 12.29 -16.24 -24.45
C VAL A 643 11.20 -15.82 -25.46
N PRO A 644 11.55 -15.19 -26.61
CA PRO A 644 10.58 -14.94 -27.67
C PRO A 644 9.88 -16.26 -28.08
N ASP A 645 8.55 -16.24 -28.23
CA ASP A 645 7.65 -17.40 -28.39
C ASP A 645 7.29 -18.19 -27.11
N ALA A 646 7.74 -17.70 -25.94
CA ALA A 646 7.10 -17.77 -24.62
C ALA A 646 6.57 -19.14 -24.12
N THR A 647 7.40 -20.19 -24.13
CA THR A 647 7.10 -21.42 -23.35
C THR A 647 7.58 -21.32 -21.89
N TYR A 648 8.62 -20.52 -21.61
CA TYR A 648 9.26 -20.46 -20.28
C TYR A 648 9.48 -19.02 -19.80
N LEU A 649 9.35 -18.84 -18.48
CA LEU A 649 9.75 -17.67 -17.71
C LEU A 649 10.95 -18.05 -16.84
N SER A 650 12.06 -17.33 -16.97
CA SER A 650 13.24 -17.51 -16.13
C SER A 650 13.51 -16.26 -15.31
N VAL A 651 13.58 -16.43 -13.99
CA VAL A 651 13.96 -15.38 -13.03
C VAL A 651 15.32 -15.77 -12.46
N SER A 652 16.23 -14.81 -12.33
CA SER A 652 17.57 -15.07 -11.79
C SER A 652 18.03 -13.99 -10.83
N GLY A 653 19.06 -14.31 -10.06
CA GLY A 653 19.72 -13.39 -9.15
C GLY A 653 21.04 -13.92 -8.60
N PRO A 654 21.73 -13.12 -7.77
CA PRO A 654 23.01 -13.49 -7.18
C PRO A 654 22.87 -14.60 -6.12
N ARG A 655 23.92 -15.41 -5.98
CA ARG A 655 24.05 -16.42 -4.92
C ARG A 655 24.86 -15.89 -3.74
N TRP A 656 24.40 -16.24 -2.56
CA TRP A 656 25.03 -15.91 -1.28
C TRP A 656 25.40 -17.19 -0.54
N ALA A 657 26.51 -17.15 0.20
CA ALA A 657 26.91 -18.26 1.05
C ALA A 657 25.91 -18.43 2.21
N GLY A 658 25.50 -19.68 2.49
CA GLY A 658 24.58 -19.99 3.59
C GLY A 658 23.10 -19.73 3.32
N THR A 659 22.74 -19.15 2.17
CA THR A 659 21.33 -19.03 1.74
C THR A 659 20.87 -20.35 1.10
N ASP A 660 19.68 -20.79 1.49
CA ASP A 660 19.02 -21.97 0.91
C ASP A 660 18.27 -21.60 -0.38
N TYR A 661 18.66 -22.22 -1.50
CA TYR A 661 18.07 -22.08 -2.82
C TYR A 661 17.31 -23.34 -3.26
N SER A 662 17.18 -24.35 -2.40
CA SER A 662 16.63 -25.67 -2.75
C SER A 662 15.15 -25.62 -3.14
N ARG A 663 14.40 -24.65 -2.61
CA ARG A 663 12.96 -24.53 -2.84
C ARG A 663 12.55 -23.09 -3.15
N ILE A 664 12.65 -22.76 -4.42
CA ILE A 664 12.07 -21.55 -5.03
C ILE A 664 10.84 -21.99 -5.83
N THR A 665 9.67 -21.41 -5.55
CA THR A 665 8.41 -21.79 -6.21
C THR A 665 7.63 -20.56 -6.64
N TRP A 666 6.90 -20.67 -7.75
CA TRP A 666 5.76 -19.77 -7.98
C TRP A 666 4.60 -20.29 -7.16
N ARG A 667 4.07 -19.48 -6.24
CA ARG A 667 2.94 -19.84 -5.38
C ARG A 667 1.72 -19.02 -5.75
N ARG A 668 0.58 -19.70 -5.87
CA ARG A 668 -0.75 -19.09 -5.91
C ARG A 668 -1.52 -19.55 -4.67
N PHE A 669 -1.98 -18.61 -3.85
CA PHE A 669 -2.84 -18.93 -2.72
C PHE A 669 -4.23 -19.33 -3.21
N LEU A 670 -4.83 -20.34 -2.57
CA LEU A 670 -6.19 -20.77 -2.88
C LEU A 670 -7.20 -19.72 -2.40
N PRO A 671 -8.29 -19.48 -3.13
CA PRO A 671 -9.31 -18.52 -2.69
C PRO A 671 -9.84 -18.89 -1.30
N ASN A 672 -9.81 -17.93 -0.38
CA ASN A 672 -10.24 -18.12 1.02
C ASN A 672 -9.47 -19.25 1.75
N SER A 673 -8.20 -19.49 1.42
CA SER A 673 -7.32 -20.33 2.23
C SER A 673 -5.92 -19.73 2.38
N ASP A 674 -5.27 -20.05 3.50
CA ASP A 674 -3.84 -19.80 3.71
C ASP A 674 -2.95 -20.85 3.01
N ASP A 675 -3.58 -21.87 2.43
CA ASP A 675 -2.92 -22.89 1.63
C ASP A 675 -2.66 -22.36 0.20
N GLY A 676 -1.51 -22.71 -0.34
CA GLY A 676 -1.10 -22.35 -1.69
C GLY A 676 -0.78 -23.56 -2.54
N ILE A 677 -0.98 -23.43 -3.85
CA ILE A 677 -0.43 -24.34 -4.85
C ILE A 677 0.90 -23.78 -5.29
N ASP A 678 1.94 -24.60 -5.21
CA ASP A 678 3.25 -24.33 -5.79
C ASP A 678 3.30 -24.89 -7.21
N ALA A 679 3.69 -24.07 -8.19
CA ALA A 679 4.01 -24.53 -9.53
C ALA A 679 5.45 -25.08 -9.58
N PRO A 680 5.72 -26.06 -10.45
CA PRO A 680 7.06 -26.60 -10.61
C PRO A 680 8.03 -25.53 -11.13
N VAL A 681 9.23 -25.52 -10.52
CA VAL A 681 10.34 -24.65 -10.91
C VAL A 681 11.57 -25.54 -11.08
N GLN A 682 12.25 -25.39 -12.21
CA GLN A 682 13.59 -25.94 -12.38
C GLN A 682 14.61 -24.92 -11.87
N ILE A 683 15.32 -25.28 -10.81
CA ILE A 683 16.36 -24.43 -10.21
C ILE A 683 17.71 -24.89 -10.74
N THR A 684 18.48 -23.93 -11.24
CA THR A 684 19.89 -24.13 -11.61
C THR A 684 20.75 -23.15 -10.84
N LEU A 685 21.93 -23.62 -10.44
CA LEU A 685 22.88 -22.88 -9.63
C LEU A 685 24.24 -22.92 -10.33
N ASP A 686 24.77 -21.77 -10.70
CA ASP A 686 26.16 -21.60 -11.14
C ASP A 686 26.98 -20.93 -10.04
N ASP A 687 28.29 -20.76 -10.17
CA ASP A 687 29.15 -20.27 -9.09
C ASP A 687 28.73 -18.91 -8.50
N GLU A 688 28.03 -18.06 -9.27
CA GLU A 688 27.67 -16.69 -8.87
C GLU A 688 26.16 -16.45 -8.78
N ARG A 689 25.32 -17.27 -9.42
CA ARG A 689 23.90 -16.97 -9.68
C ARG A 689 22.99 -18.18 -9.58
N TRP A 690 21.76 -17.91 -9.15
CA TRP A 690 20.66 -18.85 -9.17
C TRP A 690 19.72 -18.48 -10.32
N THR A 691 19.10 -19.48 -10.94
CA THR A 691 18.06 -19.28 -11.95
C THR A 691 16.90 -20.24 -11.69
N ALA A 692 15.69 -19.69 -11.62
CA ALA A 692 14.42 -20.40 -11.53
C ALA A 692 13.69 -20.31 -12.87
N SER A 693 13.49 -21.45 -13.53
CA SER A 693 12.77 -21.54 -14.80
C SER A 693 11.46 -22.31 -14.66
N THR A 694 10.36 -21.75 -15.14
CA THR A 694 9.02 -22.36 -15.12
C THR A 694 8.36 -22.25 -16.48
N ARG A 695 7.56 -23.25 -16.85
CA ARG A 695 6.73 -23.19 -18.06
C ARG A 695 5.57 -22.23 -17.83
N LEU A 696 5.30 -21.35 -18.80
CA LEU A 696 4.16 -20.45 -18.71
C LEU A 696 2.82 -21.20 -18.71
N ASP A 697 2.75 -22.37 -19.37
CA ASP A 697 1.57 -23.24 -19.34
C ASP A 697 1.18 -23.61 -17.90
N ASP A 698 2.17 -23.97 -17.06
CA ASP A 698 1.96 -24.36 -15.65
C ASP A 698 1.43 -23.20 -14.79
N LEU A 699 1.57 -21.95 -15.26
CA LEU A 699 1.12 -20.74 -14.61
C LEU A 699 -0.16 -20.16 -15.24
N SER A 700 -0.71 -20.79 -16.27
CA SER A 700 -1.79 -20.25 -17.10
C SER A 700 -3.18 -20.84 -16.85
N GLU A 701 -3.31 -21.80 -15.92
CA GLU A 701 -4.59 -22.48 -15.62
C GLU A 701 -5.35 -21.89 -14.41
N GLY A 702 -6.56 -21.37 -14.66
CA GLY A 702 -7.51 -20.89 -13.65
C GLY A 702 -8.08 -19.49 -13.94
N GLU A 703 -9.21 -19.15 -13.29
CA GLU A 703 -9.93 -17.88 -13.54
C GLU A 703 -9.37 -16.67 -12.76
N ASP A 704 -8.48 -16.88 -11.79
CA ASP A 704 -7.88 -15.81 -10.97
C ASP A 704 -6.38 -16.07 -10.75
N LEU A 705 -5.59 -15.83 -11.79
CA LEU A 705 -4.15 -16.07 -11.80
C LEU A 705 -3.41 -14.89 -11.16
N ASN A 706 -2.91 -15.11 -9.94
CA ASN A 706 -1.98 -14.20 -9.27
C ASN A 706 -0.88 -15.04 -8.60
N TRP A 707 0.17 -15.33 -9.36
CA TRP A 707 1.33 -16.05 -8.86
C TRP A 707 2.34 -15.07 -8.31
N ALA A 708 2.94 -15.39 -7.17
CA ALA A 708 4.10 -14.70 -6.64
C ALA A 708 5.28 -15.66 -6.48
N LEU A 709 6.51 -15.17 -6.64
CA LEU A 709 7.72 -15.98 -6.49
C LEU A 709 8.13 -16.06 -5.02
N PHE A 710 8.32 -17.26 -4.48
CA PHE A 710 8.68 -17.52 -3.09
C PHE A 710 9.96 -18.32 -2.96
N ALA A 711 10.69 -18.11 -1.86
CA ALA A 711 11.70 -19.00 -1.36
C ALA A 711 11.21 -19.64 -0.04
N SER A 712 11.44 -20.94 0.12
CA SER A 712 10.98 -21.72 1.28
C SER A 712 12.15 -22.50 1.90
N PRO A 713 12.99 -21.87 2.73
CA PRO A 713 14.15 -22.54 3.32
C PRO A 713 13.73 -23.69 4.24
N GLU A 714 14.55 -24.74 4.32
CA GLU A 714 14.28 -25.85 5.25
C GLU A 714 14.19 -25.38 6.71
N GLY A 715 13.08 -25.69 7.39
CA GLY A 715 12.83 -25.31 8.78
C GLY A 715 12.53 -23.82 9.02
N GLY A 716 12.41 -23.01 7.95
CA GLY A 716 12.06 -21.59 8.03
C GLY A 716 10.72 -21.23 7.39
N THR A 717 10.23 -20.03 7.66
CA THR A 717 8.99 -19.50 7.07
C THR A 717 9.22 -19.10 5.61
N PRO A 718 8.37 -19.54 4.66
CA PRO A 718 8.42 -19.08 3.28
C PRO A 718 8.32 -17.56 3.18
N TYR A 719 9.10 -16.96 2.28
CA TYR A 719 9.08 -15.51 2.03
C TYR A 719 9.06 -15.21 0.54
N ALA A 720 8.43 -14.09 0.17
CA ALA A 720 8.36 -13.64 -1.21
C ALA A 720 9.72 -13.11 -1.68
N VAL A 721 10.17 -13.55 -2.85
CA VAL A 721 11.43 -13.13 -3.47
C VAL A 721 11.32 -11.68 -3.91
N GLN A 722 12.19 -10.83 -3.36
CA GLN A 722 12.26 -9.41 -3.72
C GLN A 722 12.94 -9.22 -5.07
N ALA A 723 12.43 -8.30 -5.85
CA ALA A 723 12.96 -7.84 -7.12
C ALA A 723 13.76 -6.56 -6.94
N ASP A 724 14.91 -6.50 -7.62
CA ASP A 724 15.73 -5.31 -7.68
C ASP A 724 14.98 -4.13 -8.30
N SER A 725 15.26 -2.93 -7.80
CA SER A 725 14.65 -1.70 -8.29
C SER A 725 14.90 -1.47 -9.79
N PHE A 726 16.05 -1.89 -10.35
CA PHE A 726 16.36 -1.83 -11.78
C PHE A 726 15.59 -2.87 -12.60
N LEU A 727 15.35 -4.06 -12.05
CA LEU A 727 14.40 -5.00 -12.62
C LEU A 727 12.98 -4.42 -12.64
N VAL A 728 12.53 -3.79 -11.55
CA VAL A 728 11.19 -3.23 -11.43
C VAL A 728 10.85 -2.16 -12.48
N SER A 729 11.81 -1.34 -12.96
CA SER A 729 11.49 -0.39 -14.04
C SER A 729 11.28 -0.99 -15.40
N ARG A 730 11.75 -2.22 -15.60
CA ARG A 730 11.56 -2.96 -16.84
C ARG A 730 10.19 -3.65 -16.85
N LEU A 731 9.36 -3.40 -15.83
CA LEU A 731 8.02 -3.96 -15.65
C LEU A 731 6.96 -2.84 -15.75
N PRO A 732 5.73 -3.15 -16.19
CA PRO A 732 5.21 -4.49 -16.50
C PRO A 732 5.77 -5.09 -17.81
N ARG A 733 5.96 -6.41 -17.86
CA ARG A 733 6.33 -7.14 -19.08
C ARG A 733 5.21 -8.10 -19.49
N ARG A 734 4.68 -7.95 -20.71
CA ARG A 734 3.63 -8.82 -21.25
C ARG A 734 4.22 -10.12 -21.79
N LEU A 735 3.57 -11.23 -21.45
CA LEU A 735 3.95 -12.61 -21.74
C LEU A 735 2.71 -13.36 -22.27
N GLY A 736 2.27 -13.00 -23.48
CA GLY A 736 1.00 -13.48 -24.02
C GLY A 736 -0.20 -12.88 -23.27
N LYS A 737 -1.04 -13.73 -22.66
CA LYS A 737 -2.18 -13.31 -21.80
C LYS A 737 -1.77 -12.92 -20.38
N LEU A 738 -0.53 -13.23 -20.00
CA LEU A 738 -0.01 -12.94 -18.67
C LEU A 738 0.81 -11.66 -18.69
N VAL A 739 0.87 -10.97 -17.55
CA VAL A 739 1.67 -9.79 -17.33
C VAL A 739 2.48 -9.99 -16.08
N LEU A 740 3.80 -9.93 -16.23
CA LEU A 740 4.72 -9.86 -15.11
C LEU A 740 4.74 -8.43 -14.60
N ARG A 741 4.39 -8.23 -13.34
CA ARG A 741 4.40 -6.95 -12.62
C ARG A 741 5.26 -7.07 -11.38
N ALA A 742 5.68 -5.94 -10.83
CA ALA A 742 6.16 -5.89 -9.45
C ALA A 742 5.10 -5.25 -8.57
N ARG A 743 4.80 -5.83 -7.40
CA ARG A 743 3.97 -5.18 -6.37
C ARG A 743 4.77 -5.14 -5.07
N SER A 744 5.00 -3.94 -4.55
CA SER A 744 5.82 -3.75 -3.33
C SER A 744 7.22 -4.40 -3.43
N GLY A 745 7.79 -4.49 -4.64
CA GLY A 745 9.07 -5.16 -4.90
C GLY A 745 8.97 -6.67 -5.13
N ILE A 746 7.79 -7.30 -5.01
CA ILE A 746 7.61 -8.74 -5.27
C ILE A 746 7.21 -8.95 -6.73
N LEU A 747 7.75 -9.98 -7.40
CA LEU A 747 7.33 -10.36 -8.75
C LEU A 747 5.97 -11.06 -8.71
N HIS A 748 5.03 -10.53 -9.48
CA HIS A 748 3.69 -11.07 -9.67
C HIS A 748 3.45 -11.41 -11.13
N LEU A 749 2.97 -12.61 -11.40
CA LEU A 749 2.45 -12.99 -12.72
C LEU A 749 0.93 -13.02 -12.65
N GLU A 750 0.31 -12.11 -13.39
CA GLU A 750 -1.13 -11.84 -13.37
C GLU A 750 -1.73 -11.99 -14.78
N MET A 751 -3.05 -12.15 -14.89
CA MET A 751 -3.74 -11.91 -16.17
C MET A 751 -3.86 -10.40 -16.45
N ASP A 752 -3.73 -10.00 -17.72
CA ASP A 752 -3.80 -8.58 -18.14
C ASP A 752 -5.17 -7.92 -17.96
#